data_AF-A0A7C7N022-F1
#
_entry.id   AF-A0A7C7N022-F1
#
_cell.length_a   1.000
_cell.length_b   1.000
_cell.length_c   1.000
_cell.angle_alpha   90.00
_cell.angle_beta   90.00
_cell.angle_gamma   90.00
#
_symmetry.space_group_name_H-M   'P 1'
#
loop_
_entity.id
_entity.type
_entity.pdbx_description
1 polymer ?
#
loop_
_entity_poly.entity_id
_entity_poly.type
_entity_poly.pdbx_seq_one_letter_code
_entity_poly.pdbx_strand_id
1 'polypeptide(L)'
;MKIMSKIILTALVFVGTVIPQSIEANYQLDYVTVHYTWVARAMESSLDFTGGYDLMGSWPSSATPAFQWTLSSFAVGDTITEVLVPLTFQGALDFFPFGPVALNCTFNDDGTFTINEGSTYPTTQLIDCETSSTVPPVSESGTWTDGGYSPYTDGFLNTSVRGWGITQSGTFAWFTAPDLSDGTNGGGMYNPNMQYDGINWGRFDATYNNDYSQIQDAWVRWTANDGIESNLGIVDPTDDDYLEEEAGMLNGIMGIATAPSDISTIPTVAAWAAQYGIVIHVPEGDAVALGGTGDADMDGVPTGLVSANYGYLFDPIGADGWPFGFGPDMTPGTEDDNPDEFLQFTGYYFTGNLMNAAGIGQGTMTACGTAYVSGDDPAANGGLGNGCLFDCFLEGGGDPANVPGCIASCSFLSVEECIDDATVAVLTTFGLEGVAPGLAGVLGGMAYAEGNVGPCLLGGGDQLTCVLGGVLWAVGAAQVQTGGAWMFPNDSDHDVDLACLADGDPSDCTGRLIMEVDNLCIPRMSTQRINARFQNTANAHGAANPVFMSTAAGWNMVGLPIVAGGYEYGDMFGIDLNGDGIPDTPGATDGTLYSFDGSYNAESAMAPGQGYWLRFDTPCCDPAIYGVPGHPMGGYDLLTQTISLSEGWNMISGISVAAEGDDIDDPGDILVEGSEYGFSGTYYPAEFIEPGQGYWVRANADGAITIAIGAGGAGKITEPVNYLKNA
;
A
#
# COMPACT_ATOMS: atom_id res chain seq x y z
N MET A 1 18.67 -80.30 -2.39
CA MET A 1 19.73 -79.34 -2.79
C MET A 1 19.07 -78.26 -3.62
N LYS A 2 19.38 -77.00 -3.31
CA LYS A 2 18.60 -75.78 -3.58
C LYS A 2 18.11 -75.63 -5.03
N ILE A 3 16.81 -75.37 -5.15
CA ILE A 3 16.13 -74.76 -6.29
C ILE A 3 16.30 -73.25 -6.13
N MET A 4 16.81 -72.56 -7.16
CA MET A 4 16.70 -71.10 -7.25
C MET A 4 15.87 -70.76 -8.48
N SER A 5 14.73 -70.16 -8.15
CA SER A 5 13.71 -69.64 -9.06
C SER A 5 14.11 -68.27 -9.58
N LYS A 6 13.59 -67.95 -10.76
CA LYS A 6 13.79 -66.73 -11.53
C LYS A 6 13.12 -65.55 -10.82
N ILE A 7 13.87 -64.46 -10.61
CA ILE A 7 13.34 -63.15 -10.20
C ILE A 7 12.80 -62.48 -11.47
N ILE A 8 11.48 -62.31 -11.53
CA ILE A 8 10.82 -61.40 -12.47
C ILE A 8 10.73 -60.07 -11.73
N LEU A 9 11.42 -59.06 -12.26
CA LEU A 9 11.34 -57.67 -11.84
C LEU A 9 10.00 -57.13 -12.34
N THR A 10 8.97 -57.18 -11.51
CA THR A 10 7.70 -56.49 -11.79
C THR A 10 7.90 -55.03 -11.41
N ALA A 11 8.26 -54.21 -12.40
CA ALA A 11 8.05 -52.76 -12.29
C ALA A 11 6.53 -52.55 -12.23
N LEU A 12 6.00 -52.25 -11.04
CA LEU A 12 4.69 -51.61 -10.92
C LEU A 12 4.85 -50.21 -11.52
N VAL A 13 4.53 -50.08 -12.80
CA VAL A 13 4.09 -48.80 -13.34
C VAL A 13 2.71 -48.59 -12.73
N PHE A 14 2.61 -47.69 -11.74
CA PHE A 14 1.34 -47.04 -11.41
C PHE A 14 0.92 -46.28 -12.67
N VAL A 15 0.18 -46.97 -13.55
CA VAL A 15 -0.66 -46.29 -14.52
C VAL A 15 -1.74 -45.66 -13.66
N GLY A 16 -1.50 -44.41 -13.24
CA GLY A 16 -2.53 -43.59 -12.63
C GLY A 16 -3.74 -43.66 -13.53
N THR A 17 -4.83 -44.25 -13.04
CA THR A 17 -6.13 -44.09 -13.68
C THR A 17 -6.41 -42.60 -13.65
N VAL A 18 -6.22 -41.96 -14.81
CA VAL A 18 -6.61 -40.58 -15.05
C VAL A 18 -8.14 -40.54 -14.95
N ILE A 19 -8.65 -40.36 -13.74
CA ILE A 19 -10.01 -39.89 -13.55
C ILE A 19 -9.91 -38.40 -13.92
N PRO A 20 -10.58 -37.92 -14.98
CA PRO A 20 -10.76 -36.49 -15.14
C PRO A 20 -11.51 -36.00 -13.91
N GLN A 21 -10.80 -35.33 -13.00
CA GLN A 21 -11.39 -34.87 -11.76
C GLN A 21 -12.23 -33.63 -12.08
N SER A 22 -13.53 -33.77 -11.91
CA SER A 22 -14.50 -32.71 -12.10
C SER A 22 -14.20 -31.57 -11.14
N ILE A 23 -14.35 -30.32 -11.62
CA ILE A 23 -14.41 -29.15 -10.73
C ILE A 23 -15.82 -28.61 -10.59
N GLU A 24 -16.79 -29.31 -11.19
CA GLU A 24 -18.19 -28.91 -11.22
C GLU A 24 -18.81 -28.93 -9.82
N ALA A 25 -19.07 -27.73 -9.29
CA ALA A 25 -19.76 -27.54 -8.01
C ALA A 25 -20.18 -26.07 -7.85
N ASN A 26 -20.96 -25.83 -6.80
CA ASN A 26 -21.26 -24.48 -6.34
C ASN A 26 -20.38 -24.13 -5.13
N TYR A 27 -19.69 -23.00 -5.22
CA TYR A 27 -18.61 -22.58 -4.35
C TYR A 27 -18.96 -21.29 -3.61
N GLN A 28 -18.60 -21.22 -2.34
CA GLN A 28 -18.74 -20.02 -1.50
C GLN A 28 -17.36 -19.54 -1.06
N LEU A 29 -17.06 -18.27 -1.29
CA LEU A 29 -15.84 -17.63 -0.79
C LEU A 29 -15.86 -17.57 0.74
N ASP A 30 -14.75 -17.98 1.35
CA ASP A 30 -14.57 -17.97 2.81
C ASP A 30 -13.22 -17.36 3.27
N TYR A 31 -12.32 -17.08 2.32
CA TYR A 31 -11.03 -16.42 2.54
C TYR A 31 -10.61 -15.69 1.27
N VAL A 32 -10.08 -14.48 1.38
CA VAL A 32 -9.34 -13.84 0.29
C VAL A 32 -8.28 -12.87 0.80
N THR A 33 -7.09 -12.95 0.21
CA THR A 33 -6.10 -11.86 0.26
C THR A 33 -5.94 -11.28 -1.12
N VAL A 34 -6.00 -9.95 -1.23
CA VAL A 34 -5.71 -9.23 -2.47
C VAL A 34 -4.56 -8.26 -2.23
N HIS A 35 -3.53 -8.36 -3.06
CA HIS A 35 -2.44 -7.38 -3.10
C HIS A 35 -2.57 -6.56 -4.39
N TYR A 36 -2.73 -5.25 -4.24
CA TYR A 36 -2.66 -4.30 -5.33
C TYR A 36 -1.32 -3.58 -5.30
N THR A 37 -0.69 -3.46 -6.46
CA THR A 37 0.46 -2.58 -6.69
C THR A 37 0.06 -1.62 -7.80
N TRP A 38 0.12 -0.31 -7.52
CA TRP A 38 -0.21 0.73 -8.47
C TRP A 38 1.04 1.52 -8.83
N VAL A 39 1.35 1.55 -10.13
CA VAL A 39 2.54 2.22 -10.67
C VAL A 39 2.10 3.33 -11.62
N ALA A 40 2.69 4.52 -11.50
CA ALA A 40 2.42 5.63 -12.40
C ALA A 40 2.82 5.27 -13.83
N ARG A 41 1.95 5.53 -14.80
CA ARG A 41 2.20 5.29 -16.22
C ARG A 41 2.10 6.57 -17.02
N ALA A 42 2.60 6.54 -18.24
CA ALA A 42 2.34 7.60 -19.21
C ALA A 42 0.85 7.60 -19.62
N MET A 43 0.33 8.78 -19.94
CA MET A 43 -0.99 8.91 -20.57
C MET A 43 -0.98 8.29 -21.96
N GLU A 44 -2.02 7.53 -22.29
CA GLU A 44 -2.16 6.82 -23.56
C GLU A 44 -3.50 7.09 -24.25
N SER A 45 -4.57 7.33 -23.48
CA SER A 45 -5.92 7.54 -24.01
C SER A 45 -6.48 8.91 -23.65
N SER A 46 -7.52 9.35 -24.38
CA SER A 46 -8.25 10.57 -24.03
C SER A 46 -8.99 10.47 -22.69
N LEU A 47 -9.23 9.24 -22.21
CA LEU A 47 -9.85 8.94 -20.91
C LEU A 47 -8.90 9.10 -19.72
N ASP A 48 -7.59 9.30 -19.93
CA ASP A 48 -6.63 9.72 -18.89
C ASP A 48 -6.86 11.18 -18.40
N PHE A 49 -8.06 11.73 -18.66
CA PHE A 49 -8.45 13.13 -18.56
C PHE A 49 -8.08 13.77 -17.21
N THR A 50 -7.57 15.01 -17.27
CA THR A 50 -7.14 15.83 -16.10
C THR A 50 -6.10 15.19 -15.19
N GLY A 51 -5.38 14.17 -15.67
CA GLY A 51 -4.33 13.57 -14.88
C GLY A 51 -3.12 14.51 -14.72
N GLY A 52 -2.70 14.76 -13.49
CA GLY A 52 -1.41 15.36 -13.20
C GLY A 52 -0.43 14.28 -12.73
N TYR A 53 0.81 14.68 -12.51
CA TYR A 53 1.79 13.85 -11.79
C TYR A 53 2.20 14.49 -10.46
N ASP A 54 1.66 15.66 -10.15
CA ASP A 54 2.05 16.48 -9.03
C ASP A 54 0.85 16.68 -8.10
N LEU A 55 1.01 16.24 -6.85
CA LEU A 55 0.03 16.47 -5.79
C LEU A 55 0.24 17.89 -5.27
N MET A 56 -0.76 18.75 -5.46
CA MET A 56 -0.66 20.17 -5.13
C MET A 56 -1.38 20.46 -3.81
N GLY A 57 -0.81 21.33 -3.01
CA GLY A 57 -1.51 22.07 -1.97
C GLY A 57 -1.89 23.45 -2.51
N SER A 58 -3.16 23.79 -2.47
CA SER A 58 -3.74 25.03 -2.98
C SER A 58 -4.29 25.91 -1.87
N TRP A 59 -4.12 27.22 -2.02
CA TRP A 59 -4.74 28.22 -1.15
C TRP A 59 -5.40 29.31 -1.99
N PRO A 60 -6.57 29.85 -1.61
CA PRO A 60 -7.38 29.44 -0.44
C PRO A 60 -8.20 28.17 -0.69
N SER A 61 -8.27 27.71 -1.93
CA SER A 61 -8.94 26.45 -2.31
C SER A 61 -8.43 25.94 -3.65
N SER A 62 -8.58 24.65 -3.92
CA SER A 62 -8.29 23.99 -5.19
C SER A 62 -9.16 24.50 -6.35
N ALA A 63 -10.38 24.97 -6.06
CA ALA A 63 -11.30 25.45 -7.09
C ALA A 63 -10.88 26.81 -7.69
N THR A 64 -10.32 27.69 -6.86
CA THR A 64 -9.79 29.01 -7.26
C THR A 64 -8.48 29.29 -6.51
N PRO A 65 -7.37 28.65 -6.88
CA PRO A 65 -6.11 28.83 -6.17
C PRO A 65 -5.51 30.22 -6.47
N ALA A 66 -5.13 30.94 -5.43
CA ALA A 66 -4.27 32.12 -5.48
C ALA A 66 -2.78 31.75 -5.33
N PHE A 67 -2.50 30.63 -4.66
CA PHE A 67 -1.17 30.06 -4.47
C PHE A 67 -1.26 28.53 -4.54
N GLN A 68 -0.24 27.89 -5.11
CA GLN A 68 -0.13 26.44 -5.16
C GLN A 68 1.31 26.03 -4.84
N TRP A 69 1.46 24.89 -4.19
CA TRP A 69 2.74 24.28 -3.84
C TRP A 69 2.72 22.79 -4.14
N THR A 70 3.76 22.27 -4.78
CA THR A 70 3.87 20.83 -5.04
C THR A 70 4.27 20.10 -3.76
N LEU A 71 3.36 19.27 -3.24
CA LEU A 71 3.57 18.44 -2.05
C LEU A 71 4.33 17.15 -2.37
N SER A 72 4.04 16.56 -3.53
CA SER A 72 4.70 15.34 -4.02
C SER A 72 4.61 15.27 -5.54
N SER A 73 5.56 14.60 -6.17
CA SER A 73 5.57 14.34 -7.62
C SER A 73 5.80 12.86 -7.89
N PHE A 74 5.15 12.32 -8.93
CA PHE A 74 5.25 10.93 -9.35
C PHE A 74 5.79 10.86 -10.77
N ALA A 75 7.00 10.35 -10.96
CA ALA A 75 7.50 10.07 -12.30
C ALA A 75 6.84 8.80 -12.87
N VAL A 76 6.78 8.70 -14.20
CA VAL A 76 6.36 7.46 -14.86
C VAL A 76 7.28 6.32 -14.46
N GLY A 77 6.68 5.24 -13.94
CA GLY A 77 7.38 4.08 -13.39
C GLY A 77 7.49 4.07 -11.86
N ASP A 78 7.15 5.17 -11.18
CA ASP A 78 7.14 5.21 -9.72
C ASP A 78 5.95 4.41 -9.15
N THR A 79 6.20 3.65 -8.09
CA THR A 79 5.13 3.03 -7.31
C THR A 79 4.37 4.11 -6.56
N ILE A 80 3.08 4.26 -6.87
CA ILE A 80 2.20 5.22 -6.21
C ILE A 80 1.84 4.71 -4.81
N THR A 81 1.38 3.46 -4.73
CA THR A 81 1.07 2.78 -3.47
C THR A 81 0.94 1.27 -3.66
N GLU A 82 0.99 0.55 -2.53
CA GLU A 82 0.68 -0.88 -2.43
C GLU A 82 -0.40 -1.09 -1.36
N VAL A 83 -1.41 -1.89 -1.68
CA VAL A 83 -2.53 -2.15 -0.78
C VAL A 83 -2.71 -3.65 -0.59
N LEU A 84 -2.66 -4.10 0.67
CA LEU A 84 -3.04 -5.45 1.06
C LEU A 84 -4.44 -5.42 1.67
N VAL A 85 -5.34 -6.22 1.12
CA VAL A 85 -6.68 -6.48 1.65
C VAL A 85 -6.72 -7.90 2.23
N PRO A 86 -6.61 -8.08 3.56
CA PRO A 86 -6.52 -9.41 4.18
C PRO A 86 -7.86 -9.87 4.76
N LEU A 87 -8.78 -10.35 3.93
CA LEU A 87 -10.05 -10.93 4.39
C LEU A 87 -9.87 -12.42 4.68
N THR A 88 -9.13 -12.71 5.75
CA THR A 88 -8.59 -14.05 6.05
C THR A 88 -9.56 -14.97 6.80
N PHE A 89 -10.79 -14.53 7.06
CA PHE A 89 -11.83 -15.32 7.70
C PHE A 89 -13.22 -14.77 7.41
N GLN A 90 -14.26 -15.56 7.73
CA GLN A 90 -15.66 -15.20 7.46
C GLN A 90 -16.08 -13.86 8.11
N GLY A 91 -15.64 -13.56 9.33
CA GLY A 91 -15.96 -12.28 9.98
C GLY A 91 -15.32 -11.08 9.27
N ALA A 92 -14.10 -11.21 8.73
CA ALA A 92 -13.50 -10.16 7.93
C ALA A 92 -14.27 -9.91 6.64
N LEU A 93 -14.81 -10.97 6.02
CA LEU A 93 -15.70 -10.88 4.86
C LEU A 93 -17.04 -10.20 5.21
N ASP A 94 -17.69 -10.62 6.29
CA ASP A 94 -19.02 -10.14 6.70
C ASP A 94 -19.01 -8.67 7.19
N PHE A 95 -17.94 -8.25 7.85
CA PHE A 95 -17.80 -6.92 8.46
C PHE A 95 -16.80 -6.02 7.75
N PHE A 96 -16.47 -6.30 6.49
CA PHE A 96 -15.59 -5.43 5.71
C PHE A 96 -16.16 -4.00 5.67
N PRO A 97 -15.36 -2.95 5.96
CA PRO A 97 -15.87 -1.59 6.22
C PRO A 97 -16.72 -0.97 5.11
N PHE A 98 -16.56 -1.44 3.87
CA PHE A 98 -17.24 -0.92 2.69
C PHE A 98 -18.46 -1.76 2.26
N GLY A 99 -18.78 -2.81 3.02
CA GLY A 99 -19.89 -3.73 2.75
C GLY A 99 -19.45 -5.19 2.81
N PRO A 100 -20.37 -6.13 3.11
CA PRO A 100 -20.03 -7.55 3.21
C PRO A 100 -19.54 -8.09 1.87
N VAL A 101 -18.44 -8.81 1.87
CA VAL A 101 -17.89 -9.52 0.70
C VAL A 101 -18.39 -10.97 0.72
N ALA A 102 -19.24 -11.33 -0.22
CA ALA A 102 -19.84 -12.65 -0.29
C ALA A 102 -19.91 -13.10 -1.74
N LEU A 103 -19.01 -13.97 -2.17
CA LEU A 103 -18.97 -14.43 -3.56
C LEU A 103 -19.41 -15.89 -3.65
N ASN A 104 -20.46 -16.15 -4.42
CA ASN A 104 -20.99 -17.48 -4.66
C ASN A 104 -20.89 -17.83 -6.15
N CYS A 105 -20.06 -18.81 -6.51
CA CYS A 105 -19.75 -19.14 -7.90
C CYS A 105 -20.07 -20.60 -8.21
N THR A 106 -20.76 -20.85 -9.32
CA THR A 106 -20.90 -22.20 -9.87
C THR A 106 -19.88 -22.37 -10.99
N PHE A 107 -18.99 -23.35 -10.89
CA PHE A 107 -18.10 -23.76 -11.99
C PHE A 107 -18.65 -25.03 -12.63
N ASN A 108 -18.59 -25.13 -13.96
CA ASN A 108 -19.05 -26.30 -14.72
C ASN A 108 -17.91 -26.88 -15.56
N ASP A 109 -17.89 -28.20 -15.77
CA ASP A 109 -16.82 -28.88 -16.51
C ASP A 109 -16.83 -28.57 -18.03
N ASP A 110 -17.88 -27.92 -18.52
CA ASP A 110 -17.98 -27.46 -19.92
C ASP A 110 -17.24 -26.14 -20.20
N GLY A 111 -16.48 -25.63 -19.22
CA GLY A 111 -15.72 -24.39 -19.33
C GLY A 111 -16.56 -23.14 -19.08
N THR A 112 -17.74 -23.27 -18.46
CA THR A 112 -18.57 -22.13 -18.06
C THR A 112 -18.56 -21.94 -16.55
N PHE A 113 -18.84 -20.71 -16.11
CA PHE A 113 -19.11 -20.41 -14.71
C PHE A 113 -20.24 -19.38 -14.57
N THR A 114 -20.82 -19.32 -13.39
CA THR A 114 -21.84 -18.33 -13.02
C THR A 114 -21.48 -17.72 -11.67
N ILE A 115 -21.48 -16.39 -11.57
CA ILE A 115 -21.55 -15.69 -10.28
C ILE A 115 -23.04 -15.58 -9.93
N ASN A 116 -23.44 -16.25 -8.86
CA ASN A 116 -24.85 -16.41 -8.51
C ASN A 116 -25.43 -15.13 -7.90
N GLU A 117 -26.73 -14.90 -8.12
CA GLU A 117 -27.45 -13.75 -7.56
C GLU A 117 -27.34 -13.70 -6.03
N GLY A 118 -27.15 -12.49 -5.49
CA GLY A 118 -26.87 -12.26 -4.07
C GLY A 118 -25.38 -12.20 -3.73
N SER A 119 -24.50 -12.43 -4.71
CA SER A 119 -23.06 -12.23 -4.54
C SER A 119 -22.68 -10.75 -4.51
N THR A 120 -21.58 -10.43 -3.85
CA THR A 120 -20.96 -9.11 -3.78
C THR A 120 -19.45 -9.24 -4.02
N TYR A 121 -18.86 -8.26 -4.70
CA TYR A 121 -17.45 -8.29 -5.11
C TYR A 121 -16.77 -6.96 -4.76
N PRO A 122 -15.65 -6.97 -4.01
CA PRO A 122 -14.96 -5.74 -3.65
C PRO A 122 -14.23 -5.16 -4.88
N THR A 123 -14.40 -3.86 -5.10
CA THR A 123 -13.72 -3.11 -6.16
C THR A 123 -13.48 -1.67 -5.70
N THR A 124 -12.85 -0.87 -6.57
CA THR A 124 -12.65 0.56 -6.35
C THR A 124 -13.58 1.37 -7.23
N GLN A 125 -13.99 2.53 -6.74
CA GLN A 125 -14.63 3.58 -7.51
C GLN A 125 -13.79 4.85 -7.47
N LEU A 126 -13.87 5.65 -8.53
CA LEU A 126 -13.23 6.96 -8.63
C LEU A 126 -14.33 8.02 -8.66
N ILE A 127 -14.36 8.91 -7.67
CA ILE A 127 -15.27 10.05 -7.64
C ILE A 127 -14.43 11.28 -7.40
N ASP A 128 -14.49 12.26 -8.31
CA ASP A 128 -13.77 13.53 -8.18
C ASP A 128 -12.26 13.35 -7.93
N CYS A 129 -11.60 12.44 -8.67
CA CYS A 129 -10.20 12.09 -8.45
C CYS A 129 -9.87 11.62 -7.01
N GLU A 130 -10.84 11.03 -6.31
CA GLU A 130 -10.64 10.29 -5.06
C GLU A 130 -10.97 8.81 -5.27
N THR A 131 -10.00 7.93 -5.08
CA THR A 131 -10.22 6.48 -5.13
C THR A 131 -10.74 5.99 -3.79
N SER A 132 -11.91 5.33 -3.80
CA SER A 132 -12.50 4.70 -2.62
C SER A 132 -12.92 3.26 -2.90
N SER A 133 -12.98 2.44 -1.85
CA SER A 133 -13.45 1.06 -1.95
C SER A 133 -14.97 0.98 -1.94
N THR A 134 -15.52 0.04 -2.69
CA THR A 134 -16.95 -0.26 -2.75
C THR A 134 -17.18 -1.75 -2.94
N VAL A 135 -18.31 -2.28 -2.49
CA VAL A 135 -18.66 -3.70 -2.61
C VAL A 135 -20.03 -3.85 -3.27
N PRO A 136 -20.14 -3.66 -4.59
CA PRO A 136 -21.38 -3.79 -5.31
C PRO A 136 -21.88 -5.25 -5.38
N PRO A 137 -23.20 -5.45 -5.55
CA PRO A 137 -23.74 -6.74 -5.91
C PRO A 137 -23.32 -7.12 -7.33
N VAL A 138 -22.98 -8.39 -7.54
CA VAL A 138 -22.56 -8.93 -8.84
C VAL A 138 -23.33 -10.20 -9.16
N SER A 139 -23.60 -10.42 -10.44
CA SER A 139 -24.18 -11.65 -10.97
C SER A 139 -23.90 -11.69 -12.47
N GLU A 140 -23.30 -12.78 -12.93
CA GLU A 140 -22.93 -12.92 -14.34
C GLU A 140 -22.76 -14.39 -14.72
N SER A 141 -22.66 -14.64 -16.03
CA SER A 141 -22.14 -15.89 -16.57
C SER A 141 -20.90 -15.60 -17.41
N GLY A 142 -19.88 -16.44 -17.27
CA GLY A 142 -18.61 -16.30 -17.95
C GLY A 142 -18.04 -17.64 -18.40
N THR A 143 -16.82 -17.60 -18.92
CA THR A 143 -16.10 -18.79 -19.38
C THR A 143 -14.71 -18.89 -18.76
N TRP A 144 -14.30 -20.13 -18.49
CA TRP A 144 -12.99 -20.47 -17.96
C TRP A 144 -12.35 -21.58 -18.81
N THR A 145 -11.04 -21.72 -18.71
CA THR A 145 -10.25 -22.74 -19.40
C THR A 145 -9.15 -23.29 -18.51
N ASP A 146 -8.77 -24.54 -18.73
CA ASP A 146 -7.56 -25.16 -18.17
C ASP A 146 -6.38 -25.16 -19.17
N GLY A 147 -6.52 -24.44 -20.29
CA GLY A 147 -5.52 -24.39 -21.36
C GLY A 147 -5.42 -25.70 -22.15
N GLY A 148 -6.31 -26.68 -21.92
CA GLY A 148 -6.22 -28.02 -22.48
C GLY A 148 -5.18 -28.91 -21.77
N TYR A 149 -4.67 -28.49 -20.62
CA TYR A 149 -3.70 -29.25 -19.83
C TYR A 149 -4.40 -30.21 -18.86
N SER A 150 -3.78 -31.37 -18.63
CA SER A 150 -4.24 -32.31 -17.60
C SER A 150 -3.91 -31.77 -16.20
N PRO A 151 -4.77 -31.98 -15.19
CA PRO A 151 -4.40 -31.68 -13.81
C PRO A 151 -3.24 -32.57 -13.36
N TYR A 152 -2.40 -32.05 -12.46
CA TYR A 152 -1.55 -32.87 -11.61
C TYR A 152 -2.38 -33.31 -10.39
N THR A 153 -2.67 -34.60 -10.30
CA THR A 153 -3.44 -35.16 -9.18
C THR A 153 -2.50 -35.88 -8.24
N ASP A 154 -2.51 -35.48 -6.98
CA ASP A 154 -1.90 -36.25 -5.92
C ASP A 154 -2.94 -37.20 -5.34
N GLY A 155 -2.91 -38.43 -5.87
CA GLY A 155 -3.74 -39.56 -5.49
C GLY A 155 -3.78 -39.82 -3.98
N PHE A 156 -2.76 -39.36 -3.28
CA PHE A 156 -2.56 -39.59 -1.87
C PHE A 156 -3.11 -38.46 -1.03
N LEU A 157 -2.76 -37.22 -1.36
CA LEU A 157 -3.25 -36.04 -0.66
C LEU A 157 -4.72 -35.73 -0.93
N ASN A 158 -5.37 -36.45 -1.84
CA ASN A 158 -6.70 -36.11 -2.33
C ASN A 158 -6.75 -34.70 -2.92
N THR A 159 -5.66 -34.28 -3.56
CA THR A 159 -5.56 -32.96 -4.15
C THR A 159 -5.38 -33.03 -5.65
N SER A 160 -5.81 -31.97 -6.33
CA SER A 160 -5.45 -31.75 -7.71
C SER A 160 -5.07 -30.29 -7.93
N VAL A 161 -4.03 -30.08 -8.74
CA VAL A 161 -3.56 -28.76 -9.15
C VAL A 161 -3.71 -28.67 -10.66
N ARG A 162 -4.26 -27.56 -11.15
CA ARG A 162 -4.33 -27.28 -12.58
C ARG A 162 -4.20 -25.81 -12.88
N GLY A 163 -3.68 -25.50 -14.06
CA GLY A 163 -3.80 -24.16 -14.60
C GLY A 163 -5.27 -23.81 -14.78
N TRP A 164 -5.61 -22.56 -14.49
CA TRP A 164 -6.97 -22.07 -14.59
C TRP A 164 -6.94 -20.65 -15.14
N GLY A 165 -7.78 -20.37 -16.13
CA GLY A 165 -7.85 -19.09 -16.82
C GLY A 165 -9.28 -18.64 -17.00
N ILE A 166 -9.53 -17.35 -16.88
CA ILE A 166 -10.80 -16.72 -17.26
C ILE A 166 -10.66 -16.16 -18.66
N THR A 167 -11.58 -16.56 -19.56
CA THR A 167 -11.60 -16.10 -20.97
C THR A 167 -12.74 -15.15 -21.27
N GLN A 168 -13.75 -15.08 -20.39
CA GLN A 168 -14.83 -14.12 -20.49
C GLN A 168 -15.45 -13.90 -19.12
N SER A 169 -15.44 -12.65 -18.66
CA SER A 169 -16.05 -12.18 -17.42
C SER A 169 -16.11 -10.65 -17.46
N GLY A 170 -17.14 -10.05 -16.87
CA GLY A 170 -17.22 -8.61 -16.60
C GLY A 170 -16.84 -8.25 -15.16
N THR A 171 -16.69 -9.25 -14.28
CA THR A 171 -16.38 -9.09 -12.86
C THR A 171 -14.94 -9.51 -12.53
N PHE A 172 -14.51 -10.67 -13.01
CA PHE A 172 -13.14 -11.16 -12.88
C PHE A 172 -12.26 -10.67 -14.03
N ALA A 173 -10.99 -10.41 -13.70
CA ALA A 173 -9.96 -10.22 -14.70
C ALA A 173 -9.77 -11.47 -15.55
N TRP A 174 -9.32 -11.28 -16.78
CA TRP A 174 -8.94 -12.37 -17.67
C TRP A 174 -7.48 -12.74 -17.41
N PHE A 175 -7.17 -14.03 -17.59
CA PHE A 175 -5.81 -14.55 -17.40
C PHE A 175 -5.69 -15.95 -17.99
N THR A 176 -4.46 -16.38 -18.22
CA THR A 176 -4.18 -17.64 -18.90
C THR A 176 -4.00 -18.79 -17.92
N ALA A 177 -4.35 -20.00 -18.37
CA ALA A 177 -4.07 -21.23 -17.65
C ALA A 177 -2.66 -21.75 -17.99
N PRO A 178 -1.72 -21.81 -17.02
CA PRO A 178 -0.40 -22.40 -17.21
C PRO A 178 -0.45 -23.94 -17.25
N ASP A 179 0.55 -24.57 -17.86
CA ASP A 179 0.73 -26.03 -17.76
C ASP A 179 1.35 -26.38 -16.41
N LEU A 180 0.55 -27.00 -15.53
CA LEU A 180 0.98 -27.49 -14.22
C LEU A 180 0.92 -29.03 -14.13
N SER A 181 0.78 -29.71 -15.27
CA SER A 181 0.53 -31.17 -15.33
C SER A 181 1.69 -32.02 -14.79
N ASP A 182 2.89 -31.46 -14.71
CA ASP A 182 4.09 -32.11 -14.22
C ASP A 182 4.29 -32.01 -12.71
N GLY A 183 3.44 -31.25 -12.00
CA GLY A 183 3.54 -31.01 -10.56
C GLY A 183 4.68 -30.08 -10.14
N THR A 184 5.42 -29.48 -11.08
CA THR A 184 6.58 -28.61 -10.77
C THR A 184 6.23 -27.13 -10.60
N ASN A 185 4.93 -26.80 -10.56
CA ASN A 185 4.43 -25.43 -10.63
C ASN A 185 4.98 -24.65 -11.85
N GLY A 186 5.16 -25.33 -12.98
CA GLY A 186 5.78 -24.78 -14.20
C GLY A 186 7.21 -24.28 -13.96
N GLY A 187 8.03 -25.07 -13.28
CA GLY A 187 9.39 -24.68 -12.89
C GLY A 187 9.45 -23.62 -11.79
N GLY A 188 8.43 -23.56 -10.93
CA GLY A 188 8.32 -22.60 -9.82
C GLY A 188 7.85 -21.20 -10.23
N MET A 189 7.68 -20.93 -11.53
CA MET A 189 7.18 -19.64 -11.99
C MET A 189 5.74 -19.41 -11.54
N TYR A 190 4.90 -20.43 -11.43
CA TYR A 190 3.50 -20.31 -11.00
C TYR A 190 3.27 -20.83 -9.57
N ASN A 191 4.33 -20.76 -8.76
CA ASN A 191 4.27 -21.10 -7.33
C ASN A 191 3.33 -20.11 -6.61
N PRO A 192 2.48 -20.56 -5.66
CA PRO A 192 1.64 -19.66 -4.86
C PRO A 192 2.40 -18.53 -4.15
N ASN A 193 3.69 -18.72 -3.86
CA ASN A 193 4.57 -17.74 -3.21
C ASN A 193 5.40 -16.90 -4.19
N MET A 194 5.12 -17.01 -5.50
CA MET A 194 5.79 -16.21 -6.53
C MET A 194 5.39 -14.74 -6.42
N GLN A 195 6.38 -13.85 -6.58
CA GLN A 195 6.20 -12.39 -6.56
C GLN A 195 6.45 -11.75 -7.94
N TYR A 196 6.31 -12.52 -9.01
CA TYR A 196 6.57 -12.02 -10.36
C TYR A 196 5.27 -11.49 -10.98
N ASP A 197 5.23 -10.18 -11.23
CA ASP A 197 4.02 -9.49 -11.66
C ASP A 197 3.81 -9.47 -13.18
N GLY A 198 4.84 -9.71 -13.99
CA GLY A 198 4.77 -9.44 -15.43
C GLY A 198 3.93 -10.42 -16.28
N ILE A 199 3.13 -11.32 -15.70
CA ILE A 199 2.31 -12.31 -16.43
C ILE A 199 0.92 -12.41 -15.83
N ASN A 200 -0.09 -12.51 -16.71
CA ASN A 200 -1.47 -12.81 -16.33
C ASN A 200 -1.70 -14.34 -16.30
N TRP A 201 -1.83 -14.90 -15.11
CA TRP A 201 -1.97 -16.35 -14.93
C TRP A 201 -2.90 -16.69 -13.77
N GLY A 202 -3.49 -17.89 -13.80
CA GLY A 202 -4.25 -18.41 -12.67
C GLY A 202 -4.10 -19.92 -12.48
N ARG A 203 -4.49 -20.40 -11.30
CA ARG A 203 -4.50 -21.81 -10.93
C ARG A 203 -5.68 -22.14 -10.04
N PHE A 204 -6.08 -23.41 -10.09
CA PHE A 204 -7.11 -23.99 -9.26
C PHE A 204 -6.53 -25.21 -8.54
N ASP A 205 -6.51 -25.15 -7.22
CA ASP A 205 -6.03 -26.23 -6.36
C ASP A 205 -7.22 -26.77 -5.58
N ALA A 206 -7.66 -27.98 -5.92
CA ALA A 206 -8.83 -28.60 -5.33
C ALA A 206 -8.41 -29.64 -4.29
N THR A 207 -9.15 -29.72 -3.19
CA THR A 207 -9.12 -30.81 -2.23
C THR A 207 -10.39 -31.64 -2.37
N TYR A 208 -10.26 -32.97 -2.47
CA TYR A 208 -11.34 -33.92 -2.65
C TYR A 208 -11.58 -34.75 -1.40
N ASN A 209 -12.78 -35.32 -1.30
CA ASN A 209 -13.04 -36.42 -0.39
C ASN A 209 -12.29 -37.70 -0.81
N ASN A 210 -12.19 -38.67 0.10
CA ASN A 210 -11.34 -39.85 -0.06
C ASN A 210 -11.67 -40.73 -1.29
N ASP A 211 -12.89 -40.65 -1.82
CA ASP A 211 -13.30 -41.39 -3.01
C ASP A 211 -13.25 -40.54 -4.30
N TYR A 212 -12.74 -39.31 -4.21
CA TYR A 212 -12.68 -38.32 -5.29
C TYR A 212 -14.04 -38.03 -5.95
N SER A 213 -15.15 -38.33 -5.26
CA SER A 213 -16.48 -38.08 -5.81
C SER A 213 -16.88 -36.61 -5.73
N GLN A 214 -16.27 -35.84 -4.83
CA GLN A 214 -16.64 -34.45 -4.55
C GLN A 214 -15.46 -33.61 -4.07
N ILE A 215 -15.44 -32.34 -4.49
CA ILE A 215 -14.55 -31.32 -3.93
C ILE A 215 -15.07 -30.86 -2.57
N GLN A 216 -14.16 -30.68 -1.62
CA GLN A 216 -14.42 -30.11 -0.30
C GLN A 216 -14.18 -28.60 -0.32
N ASP A 217 -12.97 -28.19 -0.69
CA ASP A 217 -12.55 -26.81 -0.84
C ASP A 217 -11.62 -26.66 -2.05
N ALA A 218 -11.46 -25.42 -2.49
CA ALA A 218 -10.54 -25.08 -3.54
C ALA A 218 -9.87 -23.74 -3.28
N TRP A 219 -8.57 -23.67 -3.55
CA TRP A 219 -7.84 -22.42 -3.68
C TRP A 219 -7.83 -21.98 -5.14
N VAL A 220 -8.25 -20.74 -5.36
CA VAL A 220 -8.20 -20.07 -6.65
C VAL A 220 -7.22 -18.91 -6.52
N ARG A 221 -6.15 -18.95 -7.31
CA ARG A 221 -5.10 -17.92 -7.26
C ARG A 221 -4.84 -17.38 -8.64
N TRP A 222 -4.71 -16.07 -8.76
CA TRP A 222 -4.35 -15.46 -10.02
C TRP A 222 -3.59 -14.16 -9.83
N THR A 223 -2.80 -13.82 -10.85
CA THR A 223 -2.21 -12.50 -11.03
C THR A 223 -2.78 -11.90 -12.31
N ALA A 224 -3.20 -10.64 -12.25
CA ALA A 224 -3.65 -9.89 -13.42
C ALA A 224 -3.08 -8.48 -13.38
N ASN A 225 -2.66 -8.01 -14.54
CA ASN A 225 -2.13 -6.68 -14.79
C ASN A 225 -3.06 -5.96 -15.75
N ASP A 226 -3.22 -4.65 -15.59
CA ASP A 226 -4.00 -3.86 -16.55
C ASP A 226 -3.50 -4.08 -17.99
N GLY A 227 -4.44 -4.18 -18.92
CA GLY A 227 -4.19 -4.40 -20.32
C GLY A 227 -5.21 -5.30 -21.00
N ILE A 228 -5.09 -5.41 -22.33
CA ILE A 228 -6.01 -6.16 -23.18
C ILE A 228 -6.12 -7.65 -22.84
N GLU A 229 -5.04 -8.24 -22.29
CA GLU A 229 -5.02 -9.66 -21.95
C GLU A 229 -5.80 -9.97 -20.67
N SER A 230 -5.97 -8.97 -19.80
CA SER A 230 -6.75 -9.09 -18.56
C SER A 230 -8.12 -8.43 -18.63
N ASN A 231 -8.38 -7.64 -19.67
CA ASN A 231 -9.58 -6.82 -19.79
C ASN A 231 -9.76 -5.89 -18.57
N LEU A 232 -8.64 -5.36 -18.05
CA LEU A 232 -8.62 -4.41 -16.94
C LEU A 232 -7.91 -3.11 -17.34
N GLY A 233 -8.43 -1.98 -16.87
CA GLY A 233 -7.78 -0.67 -17.03
C GLY A 233 -7.52 -0.30 -18.49
N ILE A 234 -8.42 -0.72 -19.39
CA ILE A 234 -8.38 -0.40 -20.81
C ILE A 234 -9.62 0.36 -21.24
N VAL A 235 -9.50 1.16 -22.30
CA VAL A 235 -10.63 1.77 -22.99
C VAL A 235 -11.50 0.66 -23.60
N ASP A 236 -12.76 0.60 -23.20
CA ASP A 236 -13.71 -0.39 -23.69
C ASP A 236 -15.13 0.20 -23.88
N PRO A 237 -16.03 -0.48 -24.61
CA PRO A 237 -17.36 0.05 -24.94
C PRO A 237 -18.28 0.40 -23.76
N THR A 238 -17.89 0.08 -22.52
CA THR A 238 -18.60 0.43 -21.29
C THR A 238 -18.22 1.79 -20.73
N ASP A 239 -17.17 2.44 -21.24
CA ASP A 239 -16.75 3.78 -20.84
C ASP A 239 -17.70 4.87 -21.37
N ASP A 240 -18.00 5.87 -20.52
CA ASP A 240 -18.95 6.95 -20.82
C ASP A 240 -18.55 7.84 -22.02
N ASP A 241 -17.25 7.91 -22.34
CA ASP A 241 -16.68 8.66 -23.47
C ASP A 241 -15.87 7.76 -24.43
N TYR A 242 -16.31 6.50 -24.60
CA TYR A 242 -15.64 5.51 -25.45
C TYR A 242 -15.39 5.99 -26.90
N LEU A 243 -14.13 5.87 -27.33
CA LEU A 243 -13.69 6.05 -28.72
C LEU A 243 -13.16 4.72 -29.27
N GLU A 244 -13.76 4.22 -30.35
CA GLU A 244 -13.37 2.95 -30.97
C GLU A 244 -11.90 2.92 -31.44
N GLU A 245 -11.34 4.08 -31.78
CA GLU A 245 -9.95 4.24 -32.20
C GLU A 245 -8.95 4.04 -31.05
N GLU A 246 -9.40 4.20 -29.80
CA GLU A 246 -8.61 4.08 -28.57
C GLU A 246 -8.86 2.74 -27.85
N ALA A 247 -9.73 1.88 -28.40
CA ALA A 247 -10.09 0.60 -27.77
C ALA A 247 -8.86 -0.24 -27.45
N GLY A 248 -8.74 -0.65 -26.18
CA GLY A 248 -7.60 -1.42 -25.67
C GLY A 248 -6.38 -0.59 -25.23
N MET A 249 -6.37 0.73 -25.42
CA MET A 249 -5.37 1.61 -24.77
C MET A 249 -5.62 1.65 -23.26
N LEU A 250 -4.59 1.93 -22.47
CA LEU A 250 -4.76 1.99 -21.01
C LEU A 250 -5.55 3.24 -20.58
N ASN A 251 -6.51 3.05 -19.67
CA ASN A 251 -7.32 4.13 -19.05
C ASN A 251 -7.39 4.01 -17.50
N GLY A 252 -6.59 3.14 -16.88
CA GLY A 252 -6.54 3.00 -15.43
C GLY A 252 -6.06 4.28 -14.74
N ILE A 253 -6.86 4.79 -13.79
CA ILE A 253 -6.57 6.00 -13.00
C ILE A 253 -6.66 5.69 -11.50
N MET A 254 -5.79 6.32 -10.72
CA MET A 254 -5.87 6.40 -9.27
C MET A 254 -6.08 7.85 -8.85
N GLY A 255 -7.05 8.07 -7.98
CA GLY A 255 -7.32 9.34 -7.35
C GLY A 255 -6.65 9.47 -5.99
N ILE A 256 -5.92 10.56 -5.78
CA ILE A 256 -5.30 10.92 -4.50
C ILE A 256 -5.89 12.25 -4.04
N ALA A 257 -6.62 12.24 -2.92
CA ALA A 257 -7.28 13.41 -2.35
C ALA A 257 -6.68 13.84 -0.99
N THR A 258 -5.57 13.22 -0.58
CA THR A 258 -4.89 13.52 0.68
C THR A 258 -3.39 13.42 0.50
N ALA A 259 -2.65 14.19 1.28
CA ALA A 259 -1.19 14.13 1.32
C ALA A 259 -0.71 13.40 2.59
N PRO A 260 0.38 12.62 2.50
CA PRO A 260 1.13 12.19 3.67
C PRO A 260 1.46 13.39 4.55
N SER A 261 1.14 13.31 5.82
CA SER A 261 1.22 14.41 6.77
C SER A 261 1.48 13.88 8.18
N ASP A 262 1.71 14.78 9.12
CA ASP A 262 1.74 14.41 10.53
C ASP A 262 1.17 15.52 11.44
N ILE A 263 0.88 15.17 12.69
CA ILE A 263 0.43 16.11 13.74
C ILE A 263 1.48 16.33 14.85
N SER A 264 2.69 15.79 14.68
CA SER A 264 3.73 15.73 15.72
C SER A 264 4.90 16.68 15.45
N THR A 265 5.21 16.95 14.19
CA THR A 265 6.32 17.77 13.74
C THR A 265 6.21 19.19 14.27
N ILE A 266 5.10 19.87 14.01
CA ILE A 266 4.87 21.24 14.49
C ILE A 266 5.05 21.37 16.02
N PRO A 267 4.34 20.62 16.88
CA PRO A 267 4.48 20.77 18.32
C PRO A 267 5.86 20.37 18.84
N THR A 268 6.51 19.37 18.24
CA THR A 268 7.85 18.91 18.63
C THR A 268 8.91 19.96 18.30
N VAL A 269 8.89 20.47 17.07
CA VAL A 269 9.78 21.55 16.62
C VAL A 269 9.55 22.81 17.45
N ALA A 270 8.31 23.16 17.76
CA ALA A 270 8.00 24.31 18.63
C ALA A 270 8.57 24.16 20.05
N ALA A 271 8.46 22.97 20.65
CA ALA A 271 9.04 22.69 21.96
C ALA A 271 10.57 22.77 21.95
N TRP A 272 11.20 22.37 20.84
CA TRP A 272 12.64 22.47 20.66
C TRP A 272 13.09 23.92 20.43
N ALA A 273 12.44 24.65 19.53
CA ALA A 273 12.68 26.06 19.24
C ALA A 273 12.65 26.93 20.51
N ALA A 274 11.73 26.63 21.43
CA ALA A 274 11.59 27.35 22.69
C ALA A 274 12.86 27.28 23.57
N GLN A 275 13.69 26.24 23.45
CA GLN A 275 14.96 26.13 24.18
C GLN A 275 15.99 27.18 23.73
N TYR A 276 15.86 27.66 22.50
CA TYR A 276 16.70 28.70 21.91
C TYR A 276 16.05 30.09 21.95
N GLY A 277 14.88 30.22 22.60
CA GLY A 277 14.14 31.47 22.70
C GLY A 277 13.36 31.85 21.43
N ILE A 278 13.20 30.91 20.50
CA ILE A 278 12.37 31.06 19.30
C ILE A 278 10.93 30.70 19.65
N VAL A 279 9.97 31.52 19.21
CA VAL A 279 8.54 31.28 19.42
C VAL A 279 7.92 30.78 18.13
N ILE A 280 7.44 29.54 18.15
CA ILE A 280 6.60 28.96 17.10
C ILE A 280 5.20 28.80 17.66
N HIS A 281 4.23 29.42 17.00
CA HIS A 281 2.83 29.38 17.43
C HIS A 281 2.19 28.08 16.93
N VAL A 282 1.94 27.15 17.84
CA VAL A 282 1.23 25.90 17.52
C VAL A 282 -0.26 26.20 17.36
N PRO A 283 -0.89 25.85 16.22
CA PRO A 283 -2.33 26.00 16.01
C PRO A 283 -3.18 25.34 17.11
N GLU A 284 -4.34 25.91 17.40
CA GLU A 284 -5.30 25.27 18.32
C GLU A 284 -5.99 24.08 17.63
N GLY A 285 -5.75 22.86 18.11
CA GLY A 285 -6.29 21.63 17.51
C GLY A 285 -5.21 20.73 16.93
N ASP A 286 -5.54 19.99 15.88
CA ASP A 286 -4.58 19.13 15.17
C ASP A 286 -3.68 20.01 14.28
N ALA A 287 -2.44 20.23 14.72
CA ALA A 287 -1.44 20.99 13.98
C ALA A 287 -0.84 20.14 12.85
N VAL A 288 -1.60 19.98 11.77
CA VAL A 288 -1.23 19.13 10.63
C VAL A 288 -0.13 19.79 9.80
N ALA A 289 1.05 19.18 9.76
CA ALA A 289 2.13 19.51 8.83
C ALA A 289 1.97 18.68 7.56
N LEU A 290 1.65 19.32 6.42
CA LEU A 290 1.60 18.63 5.13
C LEU A 290 3.02 18.26 4.69
N GLY A 291 3.22 17.01 4.28
CA GLY A 291 4.54 16.48 3.91
C GLY A 291 5.47 16.20 5.10
N GLY A 292 4.97 16.37 6.33
CA GLY A 292 5.73 16.06 7.53
C GLY A 292 6.01 14.56 7.68
N THR A 293 7.19 14.22 8.20
CA THR A 293 7.67 12.84 8.32
C THR A 293 7.28 12.16 9.63
N GLY A 294 6.75 12.91 10.59
CA GLY A 294 6.50 12.45 11.96
C GLY A 294 7.76 12.11 12.78
N ASP A 295 8.97 12.28 12.25
CA ASP A 295 10.27 11.98 12.89
C ASP A 295 11.03 13.29 13.19
N ALA A 296 10.36 14.22 13.85
CA ALA A 296 10.90 15.55 14.11
C ALA A 296 11.98 15.58 15.21
N ASP A 297 12.08 14.53 16.04
CA ASP A 297 13.16 14.36 17.02
C ASP A 297 14.35 13.54 16.48
N MET A 298 14.28 13.12 15.20
CA MET A 298 15.34 12.44 14.45
C MET A 298 15.80 11.13 15.11
N ASP A 299 14.90 10.42 15.79
CA ASP A 299 15.18 9.13 16.41
C ASP A 299 14.94 7.94 15.45
N GLY A 300 14.39 8.23 14.26
CA GLY A 300 14.08 7.24 13.22
C GLY A 300 12.73 6.56 13.42
N VAL A 301 11.89 7.03 14.35
CA VAL A 301 10.58 6.47 14.67
C VAL A 301 9.49 7.52 14.36
N PRO A 302 8.83 7.42 13.19
CA PRO A 302 7.72 8.30 12.86
C PRO A 302 6.58 8.21 13.88
N THR A 303 6.11 9.36 14.34
CA THR A 303 4.97 9.51 15.25
C THR A 303 3.92 10.44 14.67
N GLY A 304 2.65 10.22 14.97
CA GLY A 304 1.57 11.13 14.58
C GLY A 304 1.31 11.21 13.07
N LEU A 305 1.72 10.21 12.29
CA LEU A 305 1.44 10.14 10.85
C LEU A 305 -0.07 10.10 10.58
N VAL A 306 -0.51 10.92 9.64
CA VAL A 306 -1.90 11.00 9.17
C VAL A 306 -1.93 11.24 7.65
N SER A 307 -3.05 10.92 7.01
CA SER A 307 -3.34 11.42 5.66
C SER A 307 -4.33 12.57 5.78
N ALA A 308 -3.97 13.75 5.26
CA ALA A 308 -4.77 14.95 5.43
C ALA A 308 -5.14 15.60 4.10
N ASN A 309 -6.36 16.17 4.05
CA ASN A 309 -6.82 17.02 2.95
C ASN A 309 -6.52 18.50 3.24
N TYR A 310 -6.38 18.88 4.51
CA TYR A 310 -6.02 20.26 4.89
C TYR A 310 -4.85 20.26 5.87
N GLY A 311 -3.99 21.27 5.76
CA GLY A 311 -2.89 21.45 6.70
C GLY A 311 -2.00 22.63 6.37
N TYR A 312 -0.92 22.75 7.12
CA TYR A 312 0.03 23.85 7.03
C TYR A 312 1.26 23.43 6.23
N LEU A 313 1.75 24.35 5.38
CA LEU A 313 3.13 24.30 4.92
C LEU A 313 4.00 24.90 6.03
N PHE A 314 4.74 24.02 6.70
CA PHE A 314 5.61 24.34 7.81
C PHE A 314 7.02 23.85 7.48
N ASP A 315 7.96 24.79 7.41
CA ASP A 315 9.34 24.48 7.04
C ASP A 315 10.32 25.16 8.01
N PRO A 316 10.79 24.42 9.03
CA PRO A 316 11.77 24.89 9.99
C PRO A 316 13.20 24.50 9.62
N ILE A 317 13.44 23.94 8.43
CA ILE A 317 14.75 23.42 8.00
C ILE A 317 15.21 24.19 6.75
N GLY A 318 16.30 24.94 6.89
CA GLY A 318 16.91 25.67 5.79
C GLY A 318 17.50 24.76 4.69
N ALA A 319 17.94 25.38 3.59
CA ALA A 319 18.57 24.68 2.46
C ALA A 319 19.91 23.99 2.83
N ASP A 320 20.50 24.33 3.97
CA ASP A 320 21.66 23.67 4.55
C ASP A 320 21.33 22.33 5.25
N GLY A 321 20.04 22.00 5.36
CA GLY A 321 19.53 20.78 5.98
C GLY A 321 19.50 20.82 7.50
N TRP A 322 19.69 22.00 8.10
CA TRP A 322 19.69 22.17 9.56
C TRP A 322 18.52 23.04 10.02
N PRO A 323 17.90 22.71 11.17
CA PRO A 323 16.83 23.53 11.70
C PRO A 323 17.29 24.92 12.12
N PHE A 324 16.43 25.92 11.93
CA PHE A 324 16.58 27.30 12.40
C PHE A 324 17.82 28.04 11.85
N GLY A 325 18.44 27.50 10.80
CA GLY A 325 19.68 28.00 10.23
C GLY A 325 20.92 27.90 11.15
N PHE A 326 20.90 27.04 12.18
CA PHE A 326 21.99 26.93 13.17
C PHE A 326 23.21 26.12 12.72
N GLY A 327 23.22 25.68 11.46
CA GLY A 327 24.28 24.83 10.93
C GLY A 327 24.48 23.50 11.67
N PRO A 328 25.54 22.74 11.34
CA PRO A 328 25.78 21.41 11.88
C PRO A 328 26.12 21.36 13.37
N ASP A 329 26.61 22.45 13.97
CA ASP A 329 26.97 22.48 15.39
C ASP A 329 25.78 22.78 16.31
N MET A 330 24.62 23.12 15.74
CA MET A 330 23.36 23.48 16.41
C MET A 330 23.52 24.56 17.48
N THR A 331 24.51 25.43 17.35
CA THR A 331 24.83 26.47 18.31
C THR A 331 24.50 27.84 17.72
N PRO A 332 23.41 28.49 18.16
CA PRO A 332 23.04 29.78 17.58
C PRO A 332 24.13 30.85 17.74
N GLY A 333 24.35 31.63 16.69
CA GLY A 333 25.28 32.76 16.63
C GLY A 333 26.72 32.40 16.31
N THR A 334 26.98 31.21 15.76
CA THR A 334 28.31 30.75 15.34
C THR A 334 28.62 31.15 13.89
N GLU A 335 29.83 30.83 13.44
CA GLU A 335 30.29 31.16 12.09
C GLU A 335 29.74 30.23 11.00
N ASP A 336 29.08 29.13 11.38
CA ASP A 336 28.42 28.17 10.50
C ASP A 336 26.90 28.35 10.41
N ASP A 337 26.31 29.30 11.14
CA ASP A 337 24.92 29.71 10.96
C ASP A 337 24.67 30.17 9.51
N ASN A 338 23.59 29.70 8.91
CA ASN A 338 23.12 30.15 7.62
C ASN A 338 21.83 30.97 7.79
N PRO A 339 21.83 32.30 7.53
CA PRO A 339 20.65 33.16 7.70
C PRO A 339 19.52 32.91 6.67
N ASP A 340 19.56 31.79 5.95
CA ASP A 340 18.76 31.50 4.75
C ASP A 340 17.50 30.68 5.05
N GLU A 341 16.70 31.16 6.00
CA GLU A 341 15.35 30.61 6.23
C GLU A 341 14.31 31.66 5.87
N PHE A 342 13.70 31.46 4.69
CA PHE A 342 12.62 32.30 4.16
C PHE A 342 11.51 32.52 5.20
N LEU A 343 11.13 31.45 5.90
CA LEU A 343 9.99 31.42 6.80
C LEU A 343 10.32 31.78 8.26
N GLN A 344 11.59 32.05 8.61
CA GLN A 344 11.97 32.36 9.99
C GLN A 344 11.22 33.58 10.55
N PHE A 345 10.86 34.51 9.68
CA PHE A 345 10.16 35.75 10.02
C PHE A 345 8.66 35.57 10.22
N THR A 346 8.11 34.44 9.80
CA THR A 346 6.66 34.11 9.84
C THR A 346 6.40 32.85 10.66
N GLY A 347 7.26 32.61 11.67
CA GLY A 347 7.12 31.47 12.58
C GLY A 347 7.28 30.11 11.90
N TYR A 348 7.99 30.05 10.77
CA TYR A 348 8.20 28.87 9.93
C TYR A 348 6.96 28.40 9.16
N TYR A 349 5.92 29.22 9.10
CA TYR A 349 4.72 28.97 8.30
C TYR A 349 4.71 29.81 7.04
N PHE A 350 4.06 29.29 6.01
CA PHE A 350 3.51 30.16 4.97
C PHE A 350 2.36 30.97 5.56
N THR A 351 2.43 32.29 5.46
CA THR A 351 1.44 33.22 6.04
C THR A 351 0.95 34.26 5.04
N GLY A 352 -0.13 34.95 5.39
CA GLY A 352 -0.69 36.06 4.62
C GLY A 352 0.33 37.20 4.38
N ASN A 353 1.09 37.58 5.40
CA ASN A 353 2.14 38.60 5.24
C ASN A 353 3.25 38.16 4.29
N LEU A 354 3.64 36.89 4.34
CA LEU A 354 4.61 36.32 3.41
C LEU A 354 4.11 36.40 1.97
N MET A 355 2.86 36.00 1.73
CA MET A 355 2.24 36.05 0.41
C MET A 355 2.10 37.48 -0.12
N ASN A 356 1.77 38.43 0.76
CA ASN A 356 1.71 39.84 0.39
C ASN A 356 3.10 40.38 0.02
N ALA A 357 4.14 40.04 0.80
CA ALA A 357 5.53 40.42 0.49
C ALA A 357 6.00 39.83 -0.85
N ALA A 358 5.75 38.54 -1.08
CA ALA A 358 6.06 37.87 -2.34
C ALA A 358 5.30 38.51 -3.52
N GLY A 359 4.01 38.81 -3.34
CA GLY A 359 3.17 39.48 -4.35
C GLY A 359 3.65 40.90 -4.69
N ILE A 360 4.06 41.69 -3.69
CA ILE A 360 4.64 43.03 -3.90
C ILE A 360 5.97 42.93 -4.64
N GLY A 361 6.85 42.03 -4.21
CA GLY A 361 8.13 41.78 -4.85
C GLY A 361 7.96 41.37 -6.32
N GLN A 362 7.15 40.35 -6.58
CA GLN A 362 6.86 39.85 -7.92
C GLN A 362 6.15 40.89 -8.79
N GLY A 363 5.18 41.62 -8.24
CA GLY A 363 4.47 42.69 -8.95
C GLY A 363 5.42 43.82 -9.38
N THR A 364 6.33 44.21 -8.48
CA THR A 364 7.35 45.23 -8.77
C THR A 364 8.36 44.71 -9.80
N MET A 365 8.82 43.46 -9.68
CA MET A 365 9.69 42.81 -10.67
C MET A 365 9.03 42.69 -12.05
N THR A 366 7.75 42.36 -12.10
CA THR A 366 6.98 42.27 -13.35
C THR A 366 6.81 43.64 -13.99
N ALA A 367 6.45 44.65 -13.20
CA ALA A 367 6.38 46.03 -13.66
C ALA A 367 7.75 46.51 -14.17
N CYS A 368 8.83 46.17 -13.47
CA CYS A 368 10.19 46.44 -13.89
C CYS A 368 10.57 45.71 -15.19
N GLY A 369 10.15 44.46 -15.37
CA GLY A 369 10.34 43.68 -16.59
C GLY A 369 9.66 44.30 -17.82
N THR A 370 8.49 44.93 -17.64
CA THR A 370 7.83 45.71 -18.73
C THR A 370 8.57 47.01 -19.08
N ALA A 371 9.53 47.43 -18.25
CA ALA A 371 10.42 48.56 -18.49
C ALA A 371 11.82 48.13 -19.01
N TYR A 372 12.06 46.83 -19.24
CA TYR A 372 13.33 46.30 -19.77
C TYR A 372 13.46 46.46 -21.30
N VAL A 373 14.69 46.44 -21.82
CA VAL A 373 15.11 47.15 -23.05
C VAL A 373 15.57 46.24 -24.20
N SER A 374 15.25 46.64 -25.44
CA SER A 374 15.70 46.14 -26.75
C SER A 374 15.67 44.61 -26.98
N GLY A 375 14.68 44.15 -27.73
CA GLY A 375 14.68 42.80 -28.32
C GLY A 375 14.12 41.69 -27.43
N ASP A 376 13.43 42.06 -26.36
CA ASP A 376 12.56 41.23 -25.52
C ASP A 376 11.38 40.63 -26.30
N ASP A 377 10.89 41.34 -27.32
CA ASP A 377 10.03 40.77 -28.37
C ASP A 377 10.63 41.08 -29.76
N PRO A 378 11.36 40.13 -30.37
CA PRO A 378 11.95 40.32 -31.70
C PRO A 378 10.90 40.42 -32.82
N ALA A 379 9.62 40.16 -32.53
CA ALA A 379 8.52 40.17 -33.49
C ALA A 379 7.62 41.41 -33.36
N ALA A 380 7.43 41.96 -32.15
CA ALA A 380 6.65 43.18 -31.94
C ALA A 380 7.46 44.45 -32.23
N ASN A 381 6.76 45.50 -32.67
CA ASN A 381 7.31 46.84 -32.92
C ASN A 381 8.61 46.87 -33.76
N GLY A 382 8.82 45.88 -34.63
CA GLY A 382 10.02 45.78 -35.47
C GLY A 382 11.29 45.36 -34.73
N GLY A 383 11.16 44.63 -33.61
CA GLY A 383 12.29 44.14 -32.80
C GLY A 383 12.83 45.16 -31.80
N LEU A 384 12.09 46.25 -31.55
CA LEU A 384 12.45 47.31 -30.62
C LEU A 384 11.83 47.16 -29.23
N GLY A 385 10.90 46.21 -29.03
CA GLY A 385 10.21 46.02 -27.76
C GLY A 385 9.19 47.13 -27.42
N ASN A 386 8.81 47.23 -26.14
CA ASN A 386 8.03 48.35 -25.57
C ASN A 386 8.92 49.23 -24.66
N GLY A 387 8.42 50.39 -24.19
CA GLY A 387 9.10 51.21 -23.18
C GLY A 387 10.04 52.30 -23.72
N CYS A 388 10.99 52.78 -22.90
CA CYS A 388 11.81 53.98 -23.17
C CYS A 388 12.44 54.01 -24.56
N LEU A 389 12.93 52.86 -25.04
CA LEU A 389 13.55 52.76 -26.36
C LEU A 389 12.54 52.98 -27.49
N PHE A 390 11.34 52.41 -27.37
CA PHE A 390 10.26 52.58 -28.32
C PHE A 390 9.67 54.01 -28.26
N ASP A 391 9.49 54.56 -27.07
CA ASP A 391 8.99 55.93 -26.88
C ASP A 391 9.99 56.97 -27.43
N CYS A 392 11.29 56.82 -27.13
CA CYS A 392 12.35 57.66 -27.71
C CYS A 392 12.42 57.50 -29.24
N PHE A 393 12.27 56.28 -29.75
CA PHE A 393 12.22 56.02 -31.19
C PHE A 393 11.03 56.74 -31.85
N LEU A 394 9.85 56.70 -31.24
CA LEU A 394 8.65 57.39 -31.72
C LEU A 394 8.77 58.92 -31.61
N GLU A 395 9.33 59.44 -30.52
CA GLU A 395 9.62 60.88 -30.35
C GLU A 395 10.63 61.38 -31.39
N GLY A 396 11.58 60.52 -31.78
CA GLY A 396 12.48 60.72 -32.91
C GLY A 396 11.85 60.58 -34.29
N GLY A 397 10.52 60.43 -34.38
CA GLY A 397 9.78 60.28 -35.64
C GLY A 397 9.86 58.89 -36.28
N GLY A 398 10.29 57.87 -35.53
CA GLY A 398 10.44 56.50 -36.02
C GLY A 398 11.64 56.29 -36.96
N ASP A 399 12.65 57.14 -36.88
CA ASP A 399 13.88 57.00 -37.68
C ASP A 399 14.83 55.95 -37.07
N PRO A 400 15.16 54.85 -37.77
CA PRO A 400 16.11 53.84 -37.30
C PRO A 400 17.49 54.41 -36.97
N ALA A 401 17.88 55.56 -37.54
CA ALA A 401 19.13 56.23 -37.23
C ALA A 401 19.19 56.81 -35.80
N ASN A 402 18.04 57.00 -35.15
CA ASN A 402 17.94 57.49 -33.78
C ASN A 402 18.08 56.37 -32.74
N VAL A 403 17.95 55.10 -33.13
CA VAL A 403 18.02 53.94 -32.22
C VAL A 403 19.33 53.90 -31.41
N PRO A 404 20.53 54.12 -31.98
CA PRO A 404 21.77 54.15 -31.19
C PRO A 404 21.83 55.32 -30.19
N GLY A 405 21.19 56.45 -30.53
CA GLY A 405 21.06 57.60 -29.63
C GLY A 405 20.08 57.33 -28.50
N CYS A 406 18.95 56.69 -28.80
CA CYS A 406 17.94 56.27 -27.84
C CYS A 406 18.48 55.20 -26.87
N ILE A 407 19.24 54.23 -27.37
CA ILE A 407 20.02 53.29 -26.55
C ILE A 407 20.95 54.06 -25.61
N ALA A 408 21.66 55.08 -26.08
CA ALA A 408 22.57 55.84 -25.24
C ALA A 408 21.88 56.79 -24.23
N SER A 409 20.61 57.15 -24.46
CA SER A 409 19.84 58.09 -23.62
C SER A 409 18.84 57.43 -22.69
N CYS A 410 18.43 56.19 -22.96
CA CYS A 410 17.61 55.41 -22.03
C CYS A 410 18.48 54.83 -20.91
N SER A 411 18.08 55.05 -19.66
CA SER A 411 18.57 54.27 -18.52
C SER A 411 17.97 52.87 -18.61
N PHE A 412 18.81 51.86 -18.82
CA PHE A 412 18.38 50.46 -18.79
C PHE A 412 18.19 50.06 -17.33
N LEU A 413 16.96 49.74 -16.89
CA LEU A 413 16.80 49.05 -15.61
C LEU A 413 17.45 47.67 -15.72
N SER A 414 18.42 47.39 -14.85
CA SER A 414 19.05 46.08 -14.75
C SER A 414 18.28 45.19 -13.75
N VAL A 415 18.54 43.88 -13.73
CA VAL A 415 18.00 43.00 -12.67
C VAL A 415 18.36 43.51 -11.27
N GLU A 416 19.53 44.16 -11.14
CA GLU A 416 20.01 44.80 -9.91
C GLU A 416 19.17 46.03 -9.53
N GLU A 417 18.71 46.83 -10.49
CA GLU A 417 17.80 47.96 -10.23
C GLU A 417 16.36 47.48 -9.96
N CYS A 418 15.91 46.42 -10.63
CA CYS A 418 14.58 45.84 -10.39
C CYS A 418 14.44 45.24 -8.98
N ILE A 419 15.49 44.54 -8.51
CA ILE A 419 15.47 43.99 -7.16
C ILE A 419 15.60 45.09 -6.10
N ASP A 420 16.33 46.18 -6.37
CA ASP A 420 16.36 47.36 -5.50
C ASP A 420 14.93 47.90 -5.31
N ASP A 421 14.23 48.18 -6.41
CA ASP A 421 12.84 48.66 -6.37
C ASP A 421 11.90 47.67 -5.66
N ALA A 422 12.01 46.37 -5.93
CA ALA A 422 11.19 45.34 -5.29
C ALA A 422 11.46 45.26 -3.78
N THR A 423 12.72 45.34 -3.38
CA THR A 423 13.14 45.33 -1.97
C THR A 423 12.65 46.58 -1.25
N VAL A 424 12.83 47.76 -1.85
CA VAL A 424 12.34 49.02 -1.33
C VAL A 424 10.82 48.96 -1.17
N ALA A 425 10.10 48.45 -2.15
CA ALA A 425 8.65 48.32 -2.11
C ALA A 425 8.20 47.43 -0.94
N VAL A 426 8.80 46.25 -0.76
CA VAL A 426 8.50 45.35 0.36
C VAL A 426 8.80 46.02 1.70
N LEU A 427 10.03 46.48 1.93
CA LEU A 427 10.44 47.05 3.22
C LEU A 427 9.65 48.30 3.59
N THR A 428 9.35 49.16 2.62
CA THR A 428 8.54 50.37 2.83
C THR A 428 7.09 50.00 3.16
N THR A 429 6.53 48.99 2.48
CA THR A 429 5.14 48.56 2.72
C THR A 429 4.97 48.00 4.13
N PHE A 430 5.95 47.24 4.61
CA PHE A 430 5.97 46.73 5.98
C PHE A 430 6.53 47.73 7.01
N GLY A 431 6.57 49.03 6.66
CA GLY A 431 6.73 50.12 7.61
C GLY A 431 8.16 50.44 8.05
N LEU A 432 9.19 49.90 7.39
CA LEU A 432 10.60 50.17 7.75
C LEU A 432 10.91 51.67 7.80
N GLU A 433 10.42 52.41 6.81
CA GLU A 433 10.65 53.85 6.68
C GLU A 433 10.03 54.68 7.82
N GLY A 434 9.06 54.12 8.56
CA GLY A 434 8.53 54.72 9.78
C GLY A 434 9.45 54.57 11.00
N VAL A 435 10.33 53.57 10.99
CA VAL A 435 11.28 53.26 12.08
C VAL A 435 12.68 53.78 11.76
N ALA A 436 13.16 53.55 10.54
CA ALA A 436 14.48 53.91 10.06
C ALA A 436 14.38 54.56 8.66
N PRO A 437 14.08 55.86 8.57
CA PRO A 437 13.94 56.55 7.29
C PRO A 437 15.20 56.47 6.42
N GLY A 438 15.03 56.11 5.15
CA GLY A 438 16.07 55.95 4.13
C GLY A 438 16.76 54.60 4.15
N LEU A 439 16.46 53.72 5.11
CA LEU A 439 17.12 52.42 5.23
C LEU A 439 16.65 51.45 4.14
N ALA A 440 15.39 51.52 3.68
CA ALA A 440 14.89 50.63 2.63
C ALA A 440 15.71 50.77 1.34
N GLY A 441 16.03 52.00 0.92
CA GLY A 441 16.85 52.25 -0.26
C GLY A 441 18.32 51.87 -0.10
N VAL A 442 18.86 51.91 1.13
CA VAL A 442 20.22 51.42 1.41
C VAL A 442 20.28 49.90 1.28
N LEU A 443 19.27 49.19 1.80
CA LEU A 443 19.19 47.73 1.75
C LEU A 443 18.84 47.21 0.35
N GLY A 444 17.93 47.89 -0.36
CA GLY A 444 17.59 47.55 -1.74
C GLY A 444 18.81 47.59 -2.66
N GLY A 445 19.64 48.63 -2.56
CA GLY A 445 20.88 48.73 -3.31
C GLY A 445 21.96 47.69 -2.95
N MET A 446 21.76 46.90 -1.89
CA MET A 446 22.65 45.79 -1.51
C MET A 446 22.04 44.41 -1.80
N ALA A 447 20.72 44.33 -1.98
CA ALA A 447 19.97 43.07 -2.10
C ALA A 447 20.49 42.16 -3.23
N TYR A 448 20.89 42.73 -4.37
CA TYR A 448 21.42 41.96 -5.49
C TYR A 448 22.74 41.25 -5.16
N ALA A 449 23.68 41.99 -4.55
CA ALA A 449 25.04 41.51 -4.30
C ALA A 449 25.10 40.63 -3.06
N GLU A 450 24.51 41.08 -1.96
CA GLU A 450 24.56 40.41 -0.67
C GLU A 450 23.55 39.26 -0.59
N GLY A 451 22.45 39.34 -1.35
CA GLY A 451 21.51 38.24 -1.56
C GLY A 451 21.95 37.18 -2.56
N ASN A 452 23.19 37.26 -3.06
CA ASN A 452 23.78 36.29 -3.98
C ASN A 452 22.97 36.03 -5.27
N VAL A 453 22.20 37.03 -5.72
CA VAL A 453 21.24 36.90 -6.84
C VAL A 453 21.96 36.67 -8.16
N GLY A 454 23.03 37.41 -8.42
CA GLY A 454 23.84 37.25 -9.63
C GLY A 454 24.42 35.84 -9.79
N PRO A 455 25.12 35.29 -8.78
CA PRO A 455 25.62 33.92 -8.81
C PRO A 455 24.52 32.87 -8.93
N CYS A 456 23.36 33.06 -8.29
CA CYS A 456 22.21 32.16 -8.44
C CYS A 456 21.70 32.10 -9.90
N LEU A 457 21.50 33.26 -10.53
CA LEU A 457 21.06 33.34 -11.93
C LEU A 457 22.11 32.77 -12.90
N LEU A 458 23.40 33.06 -12.68
CA LEU A 458 24.49 32.52 -13.50
C LEU A 458 24.67 31.00 -13.34
N GLY A 459 24.24 30.45 -12.19
CA GLY A 459 24.19 29.01 -11.92
C GLY A 459 23.01 28.29 -12.57
N GLY A 460 22.12 29.02 -13.24
CA GLY A 460 20.91 28.45 -13.87
C GLY A 460 19.72 28.31 -12.92
N GLY A 461 19.76 28.94 -11.75
CA GLY A 461 18.60 29.04 -10.86
C GLY A 461 17.45 29.82 -11.52
N ASP A 462 16.22 29.51 -11.13
CA ASP A 462 15.07 30.23 -11.65
C ASP A 462 15.06 31.69 -11.17
N GLN A 463 14.57 32.59 -12.02
CA GLN A 463 14.66 34.02 -11.77
C GLN A 463 13.90 34.46 -10.53
N LEU A 464 12.79 33.79 -10.19
CA LEU A 464 11.95 34.16 -9.06
C LEU A 464 12.61 33.79 -7.74
N THR A 465 13.08 32.56 -7.58
CA THR A 465 13.77 32.07 -6.38
C THR A 465 15.06 32.86 -6.13
N CYS A 466 15.87 33.09 -7.17
CA CYS A 466 17.10 33.86 -7.03
C CYS A 466 16.83 35.29 -6.57
N VAL A 467 15.77 35.93 -7.06
CA VAL A 467 15.41 37.31 -6.68
C VAL A 467 14.76 37.36 -5.29
N LEU A 468 13.94 36.37 -4.93
CA LEU A 468 13.36 36.25 -3.59
C LEU A 468 14.46 36.19 -2.52
N GLY A 469 15.54 35.43 -2.78
CA GLY A 469 16.69 35.34 -1.88
C GLY A 469 17.28 36.72 -1.52
N GLY A 470 17.37 37.64 -2.49
CA GLY A 470 17.86 39.00 -2.22
C GLY A 470 16.89 39.89 -1.47
N VAL A 471 15.59 39.77 -1.73
CA VAL A 471 14.56 40.48 -0.94
C VAL A 471 14.59 40.02 0.51
N LEU A 472 14.83 38.73 0.75
CA LEU A 472 14.87 38.14 2.08
C LEU A 472 16.09 38.50 2.87
N TRP A 473 17.25 38.48 2.22
CA TRP A 473 18.46 39.02 2.80
C TRP A 473 18.22 40.45 3.30
N ALA A 474 17.53 41.28 2.52
CA ALA A 474 17.24 42.66 2.91
C ALA A 474 16.28 42.77 4.11
N VAL A 475 15.30 41.86 4.24
CA VAL A 475 14.44 41.76 5.43
C VAL A 475 15.26 41.43 6.68
N GLY A 476 16.13 40.41 6.61
CA GLY A 476 17.04 40.07 7.71
C GLY A 476 17.99 41.23 8.05
N ALA A 477 18.57 41.86 7.03
CA ALA A 477 19.47 42.99 7.19
C ALA A 477 18.77 44.21 7.82
N ALA A 478 17.50 44.48 7.49
CA ALA A 478 16.71 45.54 8.12
C ALA A 478 16.51 45.29 9.61
N GLN A 479 16.20 44.05 10.00
CA GLN A 479 16.06 43.68 11.41
C GLN A 479 17.38 43.87 12.18
N VAL A 480 18.49 43.42 11.61
CA VAL A 480 19.83 43.58 12.21
C VAL A 480 20.22 45.05 12.32
N GLN A 481 20.09 45.84 11.25
CA GLN A 481 20.52 47.23 11.21
C GLN A 481 19.68 48.17 12.09
N THR A 482 18.41 47.82 12.32
CA THR A 482 17.56 48.53 13.28
C THR A 482 17.73 48.05 14.72
N GLY A 483 18.55 47.02 14.95
CA GLY A 483 18.74 46.41 16.27
C GLY A 483 17.45 45.81 16.82
N GLY A 484 16.59 45.27 15.94
CA GLY A 484 15.27 44.73 16.27
C GLY A 484 14.18 45.80 16.49
N ALA A 485 14.46 47.09 16.26
CA ALA A 485 13.43 48.12 16.34
C ALA A 485 12.38 48.00 15.22
N TRP A 486 12.78 47.44 14.07
CA TRP A 486 11.88 46.92 13.05
C TRP A 486 12.05 45.41 12.96
N MET A 487 10.94 44.70 12.84
CA MET A 487 10.88 43.27 12.55
C MET A 487 9.84 43.06 11.47
N PHE A 488 10.07 42.10 10.58
CA PHE A 488 9.01 41.70 9.67
C PHE A 488 7.82 41.19 10.48
N PRO A 489 6.58 41.60 10.17
CA PRO A 489 5.44 41.26 11.03
C PRO A 489 5.14 39.76 10.99
N ASN A 490 5.46 39.07 12.09
CA ASN A 490 5.04 37.69 12.28
C ASN A 490 3.54 37.64 12.60
N ASP A 491 2.76 37.14 11.66
CA ASP A 491 1.32 36.90 11.76
C ASP A 491 0.98 35.43 11.99
N SER A 492 1.95 34.60 12.37
CA SER A 492 1.74 33.17 12.54
C SER A 492 0.94 32.80 13.80
N ASP A 493 0.45 33.74 14.59
CA ASP A 493 -0.26 33.48 15.86
C ASP A 493 -1.75 33.13 15.68
N HIS A 494 -2.31 33.39 14.50
CA HIS A 494 -3.65 32.99 14.07
C HIS A 494 -3.63 32.40 12.66
N ASP A 495 -4.76 31.82 12.22
CA ASP A 495 -4.96 31.39 10.83
C ASP A 495 -5.63 32.52 10.04
N VAL A 496 -5.42 32.54 8.71
CA VAL A 496 -6.10 33.53 7.86
C VAL A 496 -7.62 33.32 7.91
N ASP A 497 -8.37 34.40 8.16
CA ASP A 497 -9.82 34.39 8.00
C ASP A 497 -10.19 34.69 6.54
N LEU A 498 -10.66 33.67 5.81
CA LEU A 498 -11.07 33.84 4.41
C LEU A 498 -12.26 34.81 4.24
N ALA A 499 -12.99 35.15 5.32
CA ALA A 499 -14.03 36.17 5.28
C ALA A 499 -13.48 37.56 4.89
N CYS A 500 -12.21 37.83 5.18
CA CYS A 500 -11.52 39.07 4.83
C CYS A 500 -11.54 39.34 3.30
N LEU A 501 -11.49 38.26 2.50
CA LEU A 501 -11.53 38.34 1.03
C LEU A 501 -12.92 38.78 0.53
N ALA A 502 -13.96 38.65 1.35
CA ALA A 502 -15.35 38.95 1.00
C ALA A 502 -15.84 40.30 1.53
N ASP A 503 -15.36 40.76 2.69
CA ASP A 503 -15.78 42.02 3.31
C ASP A 503 -14.79 43.18 3.10
N GLY A 504 -13.58 42.87 2.63
CA GLY A 504 -12.55 43.85 2.28
C GLY A 504 -11.94 44.55 3.49
N ASP A 505 -12.05 43.97 4.69
CA ASP A 505 -11.19 44.33 5.82
C ASP A 505 -9.82 43.66 5.61
N PRO A 506 -8.70 44.40 5.46
CA PRO A 506 -7.39 43.78 5.28
C PRO A 506 -6.75 43.30 6.60
N SER A 507 -7.35 43.65 7.76
CA SER A 507 -6.74 43.41 9.08
C SER A 507 -6.92 41.99 9.61
N ASP A 508 -7.72 41.16 8.96
CA ASP A 508 -7.96 39.74 9.19
C ASP A 508 -7.51 38.83 8.01
N CYS A 509 -6.91 39.42 6.96
CA CYS A 509 -6.21 38.69 5.88
C CYS A 509 -4.76 38.27 6.23
N THR A 510 -4.38 38.37 7.50
CA THR A 510 -3.10 37.90 8.02
C THR A 510 -3.29 36.56 8.73
N GLY A 511 -2.23 35.78 8.90
CA GLY A 511 -2.33 34.47 9.53
C GLY A 511 -1.60 33.37 8.78
N ARG A 512 -1.51 32.19 9.39
CA ARG A 512 -1.07 30.95 8.74
C ARG A 512 -2.04 30.56 7.62
N LEU A 513 -1.49 30.14 6.48
CA LEU A 513 -2.29 29.60 5.39
C LEU A 513 -2.63 28.14 5.67
N ILE A 514 -3.92 27.80 5.62
CA ILE A 514 -4.40 26.42 5.60
C ILE A 514 -4.54 26.01 4.14
N MET A 515 -3.67 25.14 3.67
CA MET A 515 -3.71 24.63 2.30
C MET A 515 -4.76 23.53 2.19
N GLU A 516 -5.45 23.48 1.05
CA GLU A 516 -6.29 22.37 0.60
C GLU A 516 -5.46 21.48 -0.33
N VAL A 517 -5.50 20.16 -0.15
CA VAL A 517 -4.84 19.21 -1.06
C VAL A 517 -5.72 18.99 -2.27
N ASP A 518 -5.21 19.27 -3.46
CA ASP A 518 -5.92 19.07 -4.71
C ASP A 518 -6.13 17.58 -4.98
N ASN A 519 -7.31 17.22 -5.48
CA ASN A 519 -7.56 15.86 -5.93
C ASN A 519 -6.77 15.59 -7.21
N LEU A 520 -5.80 14.70 -7.10
CA LEU A 520 -4.91 14.32 -8.19
C LEU A 520 -5.38 13.01 -8.81
N CYS A 521 -5.77 13.07 -10.08
CA CYS A 521 -5.89 11.86 -10.91
C CYS A 521 -4.50 11.49 -11.45
N ILE A 522 -3.99 10.30 -11.14
CA ILE A 522 -2.74 9.78 -11.71
C ILE A 522 -3.07 8.61 -12.64
N PRO A 523 -2.68 8.66 -13.93
CA PRO A 523 -2.71 7.49 -14.78
C PRO A 523 -1.82 6.40 -14.19
N ARG A 524 -2.41 5.22 -13.93
CA ARG A 524 -1.72 4.10 -13.28
C ARG A 524 -1.83 2.81 -14.06
N MET A 525 -0.90 1.90 -13.81
CA MET A 525 -0.99 0.48 -14.14
C MET A 525 -1.23 -0.29 -12.84
N SER A 526 -2.27 -1.13 -12.80
CA SER A 526 -2.52 -2.07 -11.71
C SER A 526 -1.83 -3.39 -11.95
N THR A 527 -1.28 -3.95 -10.88
CA THR A 527 -1.16 -5.39 -10.72
C THR A 527 -1.98 -5.82 -9.52
N GLN A 528 -2.79 -6.86 -9.69
CA GLN A 528 -3.53 -7.51 -8.61
C GLN A 528 -3.07 -8.96 -8.46
N ARG A 529 -2.70 -9.36 -7.24
CA ARG A 529 -2.46 -10.76 -6.86
C ARG A 529 -3.54 -11.21 -5.91
N ILE A 530 -4.30 -12.21 -6.30
CA ILE A 530 -5.42 -12.73 -5.52
C ILE A 530 -5.10 -14.14 -5.09
N ASN A 531 -5.32 -14.39 -3.81
CA ASN A 531 -5.31 -15.72 -3.22
C ASN A 531 -6.63 -15.92 -2.47
N ALA A 532 -7.56 -16.63 -3.11
CA ALA A 532 -8.90 -16.86 -2.61
C ALA A 532 -9.10 -18.34 -2.28
N ARG A 533 -9.83 -18.62 -1.21
CA ARG A 533 -10.35 -19.96 -0.91
C ARG A 533 -11.86 -19.96 -1.04
N PHE A 534 -12.34 -21.03 -1.63
CA PHE A 534 -13.76 -21.31 -1.78
C PHE A 534 -14.10 -22.68 -1.22
N GLN A 535 -15.30 -22.80 -0.68
CA GLN A 535 -15.85 -24.06 -0.19
C GLN A 535 -16.97 -24.56 -1.05
N ASN A 536 -17.06 -25.87 -1.22
CA ASN A 536 -18.21 -26.47 -1.88
C ASN A 536 -19.46 -26.38 -0.97
N THR A 537 -20.49 -25.70 -1.45
CA THR A 537 -21.76 -25.49 -0.73
C THR A 537 -22.56 -26.77 -0.51
N ALA A 538 -22.35 -27.83 -1.31
CA ALA A 538 -22.96 -29.14 -1.08
C ALA A 538 -22.49 -29.76 0.24
N ASN A 539 -21.32 -29.34 0.71
CA ASN A 539 -20.71 -29.71 1.97
C ASN A 539 -20.53 -28.47 2.87
N ALA A 540 -21.39 -27.45 2.77
CA ALA A 540 -21.31 -26.29 3.65
C ALA A 540 -21.31 -26.78 5.11
N HIS A 541 -20.12 -26.85 5.69
CA HIS A 541 -19.94 -27.36 7.03
C HIS A 541 -20.61 -26.34 7.95
N GLY A 542 -21.16 -26.78 9.09
CA GLY A 542 -21.58 -25.84 10.11
C GLY A 542 -20.36 -25.15 10.71
N ALA A 543 -20.53 -23.95 11.27
CA ALA A 543 -19.46 -23.29 12.04
C ALA A 543 -18.78 -24.32 12.96
N ALA A 544 -17.44 -24.34 12.96
CA ALA A 544 -16.67 -25.34 13.67
C ALA A 544 -17.08 -25.40 15.15
N ASN A 545 -17.15 -26.61 15.70
CA ASN A 545 -17.43 -26.78 17.12
C ASN A 545 -16.28 -26.21 17.95
N PRO A 546 -16.55 -25.55 19.08
CA PRO A 546 -15.48 -25.05 19.95
C PRO A 546 -14.54 -26.18 20.34
N VAL A 547 -13.25 -25.97 20.13
CA VAL A 547 -12.19 -26.86 20.64
C VAL A 547 -11.37 -26.13 21.66
N PHE A 548 -11.01 -26.90 22.67
CA PHE A 548 -10.21 -26.46 23.77
C PHE A 548 -8.95 -27.32 23.83
N MET A 549 -7.84 -26.69 24.16
CA MET A 549 -6.53 -27.32 24.26
C MET A 549 -5.89 -26.91 25.57
N SER A 550 -5.41 -27.85 26.37
CA SER A 550 -4.51 -27.52 27.47
C SER A 550 -3.13 -27.07 26.98
N THR A 551 -2.59 -25.99 27.55
CA THR A 551 -1.22 -25.50 27.29
C THR A 551 -0.37 -25.54 28.57
N ALA A 552 0.88 -25.92 28.43
CA ALA A 552 1.90 -25.86 29.49
C ALA A 552 2.78 -24.61 29.33
N ALA A 553 3.37 -24.12 30.43
CA ALA A 553 4.46 -23.15 30.30
C ALA A 553 5.69 -23.81 29.66
N GLY A 554 6.29 -23.12 28.71
CA GLY A 554 7.38 -23.64 27.88
C GLY A 554 6.89 -24.17 26.54
N TRP A 555 7.58 -25.17 26.02
CA TRP A 555 7.33 -25.75 24.70
C TRP A 555 6.11 -26.67 24.71
N ASN A 556 5.27 -26.55 23.69
CA ASN A 556 4.09 -27.38 23.47
C ASN A 556 4.06 -27.84 22.01
N MET A 557 3.41 -28.96 21.76
CA MET A 557 3.16 -29.44 20.40
C MET A 557 1.73 -29.08 20.02
N VAL A 558 1.57 -28.30 18.96
CA VAL A 558 0.28 -27.74 18.51
C VAL A 558 0.05 -28.04 17.03
N GLY A 559 -1.17 -27.81 16.55
CA GLY A 559 -1.55 -27.93 15.16
C GLY A 559 -2.93 -27.34 14.92
N LEU A 560 -3.34 -27.30 13.65
CA LEU A 560 -4.58 -26.65 13.22
C LEU A 560 -5.65 -27.69 12.90
N PRO A 561 -6.68 -27.85 13.74
CA PRO A 561 -7.65 -28.94 13.58
C PRO A 561 -8.89 -28.50 12.78
N ILE A 562 -8.86 -27.38 12.06
CA ILE A 562 -10.00 -26.85 11.29
C ILE A 562 -9.60 -26.54 9.86
N VAL A 563 -10.59 -26.52 8.96
CA VAL A 563 -10.41 -26.03 7.60
C VAL A 563 -10.32 -24.51 7.65
N ALA A 564 -9.09 -24.02 7.65
CA ALA A 564 -8.75 -22.64 7.96
C ALA A 564 -7.66 -22.12 7.01
N GLY A 565 -7.77 -20.87 6.59
CA GLY A 565 -6.82 -20.26 5.66
C GLY A 565 -5.60 -19.76 6.42
N GLY A 566 -4.57 -20.59 6.57
CA GLY A 566 -3.22 -20.19 6.98
C GLY A 566 -3.16 -19.15 8.10
N TYR A 567 -3.91 -19.35 9.20
CA TYR A 567 -3.93 -18.39 10.30
C TYR A 567 -2.56 -18.26 10.93
N GLU A 568 -2.18 -17.02 11.23
CA GLU A 568 -1.04 -16.78 12.08
C GLU A 568 -1.33 -17.34 13.47
N TYR A 569 -0.31 -17.84 14.17
CA TYR A 569 -0.53 -18.40 15.51
C TYR A 569 -1.07 -17.36 16.50
N GLY A 570 -0.87 -16.06 16.22
CA GLY A 570 -1.41 -14.94 17.00
C GLY A 570 -2.94 -14.80 16.89
N ASP A 571 -3.56 -15.31 15.83
CA ASP A 571 -5.03 -15.34 15.71
C ASP A 571 -5.64 -16.48 16.55
N MET A 572 -4.82 -17.49 16.93
CA MET A 572 -5.24 -18.63 17.74
C MET A 572 -5.05 -18.41 19.24
N PHE A 573 -4.05 -17.60 19.61
CA PHE A 573 -3.51 -17.54 20.96
C PHE A 573 -3.27 -16.08 21.37
N GLY A 574 -3.53 -15.74 22.64
CA GLY A 574 -3.43 -14.37 23.14
C GLY A 574 -4.67 -13.51 22.85
N ILE A 575 -5.82 -14.14 22.63
CA ILE A 575 -7.08 -13.49 22.26
C ILE A 575 -7.82 -12.99 23.50
N ASP A 576 -8.21 -11.72 23.47
CA ASP A 576 -9.19 -11.12 24.38
C ASP A 576 -10.60 -11.29 23.78
N LEU A 577 -11.37 -12.24 24.32
CA LEU A 577 -12.69 -12.60 23.79
C LEU A 577 -13.76 -11.58 24.20
N ASN A 578 -13.53 -10.83 25.28
CA ASN A 578 -14.52 -9.95 25.89
C ASN A 578 -14.24 -8.45 25.64
N GLY A 579 -13.09 -8.12 25.05
CA GLY A 579 -12.67 -6.76 24.72
C GLY A 579 -12.30 -5.92 25.95
N ASP A 580 -11.87 -6.55 27.04
CA ASP A 580 -11.52 -5.86 28.29
C ASP A 580 -10.02 -5.48 28.40
N GLY A 581 -9.24 -5.79 27.36
CA GLY A 581 -7.81 -5.57 27.27
C GLY A 581 -6.96 -6.68 27.92
N ILE A 582 -7.57 -7.78 28.35
CA ILE A 582 -6.88 -8.92 28.97
C ILE A 582 -7.14 -10.18 28.13
N PRO A 583 -6.08 -10.84 27.62
CA PRO A 583 -6.24 -12.09 26.89
C PRO A 583 -6.92 -13.18 27.72
N ASP A 584 -7.99 -13.77 27.19
CA ASP A 584 -8.70 -14.94 27.72
C ASP A 584 -7.99 -16.24 27.31
N THR A 585 -7.20 -16.22 26.24
CA THR A 585 -6.34 -17.35 25.81
C THR A 585 -4.86 -17.04 26.05
N PRO A 586 -4.01 -18.03 26.38
CA PRO A 586 -2.58 -17.84 26.57
C PRO A 586 -1.93 -17.24 25.34
N GLY A 587 -1.17 -16.16 25.51
CA GLY A 587 -0.30 -15.65 24.46
C GLY A 587 0.83 -16.63 24.18
N ALA A 588 1.04 -16.93 22.90
CA ALA A 588 2.26 -17.59 22.47
C ALA A 588 3.44 -16.61 22.49
N THR A 589 4.66 -17.11 22.74
CA THR A 589 5.88 -16.31 22.65
C THR A 589 6.19 -16.04 21.17
N ASP A 590 6.42 -14.78 20.82
CA ASP A 590 6.64 -14.42 19.42
C ASP A 590 7.85 -15.08 18.76
N GLY A 591 7.71 -15.47 17.50
CA GLY A 591 8.78 -16.09 16.71
C GLY A 591 9.17 -17.49 17.21
N THR A 592 8.27 -18.18 17.91
CA THR A 592 8.53 -19.53 18.46
C THR A 592 7.76 -20.66 17.78
N LEU A 593 7.10 -20.40 16.65
CA LEU A 593 6.45 -21.46 15.87
C LEU A 593 7.48 -22.18 14.99
N TYR A 594 7.62 -23.50 15.17
CA TYR A 594 8.55 -24.31 14.37
C TYR A 594 7.89 -25.60 13.83
N SER A 595 7.99 -25.84 12.53
CA SER A 595 7.67 -27.13 11.89
C SER A 595 8.87 -28.09 11.93
N PHE A 596 8.66 -29.36 11.56
CA PHE A 596 9.75 -30.35 11.43
C PHE A 596 9.65 -31.18 10.15
N ASP A 597 10.72 -31.17 9.35
CA ASP A 597 10.87 -31.92 8.10
C ASP A 597 12.27 -32.61 7.99
N GLY A 598 12.78 -33.07 9.13
CA GLY A 598 14.17 -33.54 9.27
C GLY A 598 15.08 -32.48 9.93
N SER A 599 14.67 -31.21 9.87
CA SER A 599 15.17 -30.11 10.70
C SER A 599 14.02 -29.25 11.22
N TYR A 600 14.29 -28.36 12.17
CA TYR A 600 13.31 -27.38 12.64
C TYR A 600 13.33 -26.15 11.74
N ASN A 601 12.17 -25.76 11.21
CA ASN A 601 12.00 -24.56 10.38
C ASN A 601 11.07 -23.58 11.09
N ALA A 602 11.42 -22.29 11.08
CA ALA A 602 10.57 -21.25 11.66
C ALA A 602 9.40 -20.93 10.72
N GLU A 603 8.22 -20.74 11.30
CA GLU A 603 6.96 -20.54 10.57
C GLU A 603 6.19 -19.34 11.16
N SER A 604 5.30 -18.73 10.39
CA SER A 604 4.39 -17.67 10.87
C SER A 604 2.94 -18.15 11.00
N ALA A 605 2.56 -19.18 10.24
CA ALA A 605 1.20 -19.70 10.17
C ALA A 605 1.18 -21.23 10.31
N MET A 606 0.03 -21.75 10.77
CA MET A 606 -0.19 -23.19 10.89
C MET A 606 -1.02 -23.72 9.72
N ALA A 607 -0.70 -24.93 9.27
CA ALA A 607 -1.44 -25.66 8.25
C ALA A 607 -2.12 -26.91 8.85
N PRO A 608 -3.30 -27.31 8.36
CA PRO A 608 -3.94 -28.56 8.77
C PRO A 608 -3.04 -29.78 8.52
N GLY A 609 -3.05 -30.73 9.45
CA GLY A 609 -2.25 -31.96 9.40
C GLY A 609 -0.78 -31.81 9.79
N GLN A 610 -0.21 -30.61 9.76
CA GLN A 610 1.16 -30.35 10.20
C GLN A 610 1.22 -30.11 11.71
N GLY A 611 2.12 -30.81 12.40
CA GLY A 611 2.43 -30.54 13.80
C GLY A 611 3.53 -29.48 13.95
N TYR A 612 3.42 -28.63 14.97
CA TYR A 612 4.35 -27.54 15.26
C TYR A 612 4.80 -27.54 16.72
N TRP A 613 6.00 -27.03 16.97
CA TRP A 613 6.39 -26.54 18.29
C TRP A 613 5.96 -25.10 18.44
N LEU A 614 5.36 -24.77 19.59
CA LEU A 614 5.03 -23.41 19.98
C LEU A 614 5.31 -23.21 21.45
N ARG A 615 5.86 -22.05 21.83
CA ARG A 615 6.18 -21.75 23.23
C ARG A 615 5.12 -20.84 23.84
N PHE A 616 4.71 -21.14 25.07
CA PHE A 616 3.83 -20.29 25.88
C PHE A 616 4.54 -19.88 27.17
N ASP A 617 4.34 -18.65 27.62
CA ASP A 617 4.95 -18.16 28.86
C ASP A 617 4.16 -18.57 30.12
N THR A 618 2.85 -18.78 29.95
CA THR A 618 1.94 -19.18 31.04
C THR A 618 1.14 -20.43 30.66
N PRO A 619 0.96 -21.39 31.58
CA PRO A 619 0.09 -22.53 31.32
C PRO A 619 -1.38 -22.10 31.39
N CYS A 620 -2.25 -22.78 30.65
CA CYS A 620 -3.70 -22.69 30.85
C CYS A 620 -4.36 -24.05 30.68
N CYS A 621 -5.36 -24.32 31.52
CA CYS A 621 -5.92 -25.65 31.65
C CYS A 621 -6.75 -26.09 30.44
N ASP A 622 -7.40 -25.14 29.73
CA ASP A 622 -8.22 -25.46 28.56
C ASP A 622 -8.69 -24.18 27.81
N PRO A 623 -7.80 -23.34 27.26
CA PRO A 623 -8.23 -22.22 26.43
C PRO A 623 -9.07 -22.70 25.24
N ALA A 624 -10.15 -21.98 24.96
CA ALA A 624 -10.82 -22.08 23.68
C ALA A 624 -9.87 -21.55 22.61
N ILE A 625 -9.43 -22.42 21.71
CA ILE A 625 -8.48 -22.05 20.65
C ILE A 625 -9.17 -21.72 19.32
N TYR A 626 -10.47 -22.00 19.19
CA TYR A 626 -11.36 -21.47 18.15
C TYR A 626 -12.84 -21.80 18.47
N GLY A 627 -13.76 -21.27 17.65
CA GLY A 627 -15.17 -21.69 17.63
C GLY A 627 -16.04 -21.14 18.76
N VAL A 628 -15.48 -20.33 19.67
CA VAL A 628 -16.25 -19.61 20.71
C VAL A 628 -16.65 -18.21 20.23
N PRO A 629 -17.81 -17.69 20.66
CA PRO A 629 -18.21 -16.31 20.35
C PRO A 629 -17.13 -15.30 20.77
N GLY A 630 -16.76 -14.38 19.88
CA GLY A 630 -15.71 -13.38 20.11
C GLY A 630 -14.31 -13.82 19.67
N HIS A 631 -14.10 -15.09 19.32
CA HIS A 631 -12.81 -15.55 18.80
C HIS A 631 -12.63 -15.14 17.32
N PRO A 632 -11.47 -14.58 16.91
CA PRO A 632 -11.24 -14.13 15.54
C PRO A 632 -11.18 -15.29 14.54
N MET A 633 -10.71 -16.46 14.97
CA MET A 633 -10.76 -17.67 14.14
C MET A 633 -12.19 -18.14 13.85
N GLY A 634 -12.61 -17.94 12.61
CA GLY A 634 -13.71 -18.66 11.99
C GLY A 634 -13.21 -19.90 11.22
N GLY A 635 -14.13 -20.79 10.87
CA GLY A 635 -13.82 -21.96 10.08
C GLY A 635 -14.83 -23.08 10.31
N TYR A 636 -14.48 -24.25 9.80
CA TYR A 636 -15.35 -25.40 9.79
C TYR A 636 -14.60 -26.65 10.24
N ASP A 637 -15.35 -27.62 10.76
CA ASP A 637 -14.76 -28.84 11.27
C ASP A 637 -13.99 -29.57 10.15
N LEU A 638 -12.68 -29.75 10.33
CA LEU A 638 -11.84 -30.65 9.53
C LEU A 638 -12.24 -32.07 9.90
N LEU A 639 -12.84 -32.81 8.96
CA LEU A 639 -13.36 -34.16 9.21
C LEU A 639 -12.49 -35.26 8.60
N THR A 640 -11.61 -34.89 7.68
CA THR A 640 -10.64 -35.78 7.03
C THR A 640 -9.38 -34.97 6.72
N GLN A 641 -8.20 -35.57 6.87
CA GLN A 641 -6.94 -34.94 6.53
C GLN A 641 -5.91 -35.99 6.10
N THR A 642 -5.28 -35.76 4.94
CA THR A 642 -4.16 -36.58 4.48
C THR A 642 -2.80 -35.99 4.90
N ILE A 643 -2.04 -36.86 5.54
CA ILE A 643 -0.75 -36.84 6.24
C ILE A 643 0.54 -37.17 5.53
N SER A 644 1.20 -36.33 4.72
CA SER A 644 2.52 -36.74 4.15
C SER A 644 3.58 -37.02 5.23
N LEU A 645 4.21 -38.19 5.16
CA LEU A 645 5.26 -38.67 6.08
C LEU A 645 6.54 -38.99 5.30
N SER A 646 7.68 -38.54 5.84
CA SER A 646 9.01 -38.98 5.41
C SER A 646 9.48 -40.18 6.22
N GLU A 647 10.35 -41.02 5.66
CA GLU A 647 11.03 -42.08 6.41
C GLU A 647 11.72 -41.49 7.65
N GLY A 648 11.37 -41.98 8.83
CA GLY A 648 11.85 -41.43 10.10
C GLY A 648 10.75 -40.77 10.91
N TRP A 649 11.12 -39.75 11.68
CA TRP A 649 10.21 -39.04 12.59
C TRP A 649 9.50 -37.90 11.88
N ASN A 650 8.19 -37.76 12.12
CA ASN A 650 7.35 -36.71 11.55
C ASN A 650 6.52 -36.06 12.66
N MET A 651 6.27 -34.75 12.54
CA MET A 651 5.33 -34.03 13.39
C MET A 651 4.01 -33.85 12.65
N ILE A 652 2.93 -34.40 13.20
CA ILE A 652 1.58 -34.34 12.62
C ILE A 652 0.61 -33.68 13.59
N SER A 653 -0.55 -33.26 13.09
CA SER A 653 -1.70 -32.84 13.89
C SER A 653 -2.98 -33.55 13.46
N GLY A 654 -3.97 -33.58 14.36
CA GLY A 654 -5.26 -34.21 14.11
C GLY A 654 -6.28 -33.36 13.35
N ILE A 655 -7.48 -33.92 13.26
CA ILE A 655 -8.69 -33.30 12.70
C ILE A 655 -9.51 -32.63 13.82
N SER A 656 -10.71 -32.11 13.54
CA SER A 656 -11.58 -31.41 14.52
C SER A 656 -12.14 -32.30 15.63
N VAL A 657 -11.88 -33.60 15.56
CA VAL A 657 -12.34 -34.60 16.52
C VAL A 657 -11.19 -35.52 16.88
N ALA A 658 -11.21 -36.05 18.11
CA ALA A 658 -10.20 -37.00 18.56
C ALA A 658 -10.20 -38.22 17.65
N ALA A 659 -9.03 -38.57 17.12
CA ALA A 659 -8.85 -39.72 16.24
C ALA A 659 -8.04 -40.82 16.95
N GLU A 660 -8.52 -42.06 16.86
CA GLU A 660 -7.79 -43.25 17.34
C GLU A 660 -7.25 -44.07 16.16
N GLY A 661 -6.54 -45.17 16.44
CA GLY A 661 -5.92 -45.99 15.39
C GLY A 661 -6.89 -46.52 14.33
N ASP A 662 -8.17 -46.75 14.68
CA ASP A 662 -9.21 -47.16 13.72
C ASP A 662 -9.69 -46.01 12.80
N ASP A 663 -9.37 -44.75 13.13
CA ASP A 663 -9.64 -43.55 12.32
C ASP A 663 -8.46 -43.18 11.40
N ILE A 664 -7.33 -43.89 11.50
CA ILE A 664 -6.13 -43.69 10.69
C ILE A 664 -6.06 -44.78 9.61
N ASP A 665 -6.25 -44.36 8.36
CA ASP A 665 -5.99 -45.20 7.20
C ASP A 665 -4.50 -45.09 6.81
N ASP A 666 -3.77 -46.17 7.00
CA ASP A 666 -2.38 -46.33 6.55
C ASP A 666 -2.31 -47.45 5.49
N PRO A 667 -2.64 -47.15 4.23
CA PRO A 667 -2.65 -48.16 3.16
C PRO A 667 -1.24 -48.67 2.82
N GLY A 668 -0.20 -47.92 3.20
CA GLY A 668 1.19 -48.28 2.97
C GLY A 668 1.81 -49.17 4.04
N ASP A 669 1.13 -49.34 5.18
CA ASP A 669 1.67 -49.99 6.39
C ASP A 669 3.05 -49.38 6.76
N ILE A 670 3.12 -48.05 6.68
CA ILE A 670 4.36 -47.28 6.89
C ILE A 670 4.52 -46.81 8.33
N LEU A 671 3.41 -46.60 9.06
CA LEU A 671 3.46 -46.20 10.46
C LEU A 671 4.06 -47.31 11.31
N VAL A 672 4.98 -46.91 12.19
CA VAL A 672 5.56 -47.81 13.18
C VAL A 672 4.63 -47.84 14.40
N GLU A 673 3.95 -48.95 14.62
CA GLU A 673 3.04 -49.16 15.75
C GLU A 673 3.68 -48.76 17.09
N GLY A 674 2.98 -47.93 17.88
CA GLY A 674 3.43 -47.45 19.19
C GLY A 674 4.47 -46.34 19.11
N SER A 675 4.59 -45.66 17.97
CA SER A 675 5.47 -44.51 17.78
C SER A 675 4.79 -43.16 18.01
N GLU A 676 3.52 -43.17 18.41
CA GLU A 676 2.70 -41.98 18.63
C GLU A 676 3.04 -41.35 20.00
N TYR A 677 3.67 -40.17 19.98
CA TYR A 677 4.04 -39.45 21.20
C TYR A 677 3.53 -38.02 21.21
N GLY A 678 2.78 -37.67 22.26
CA GLY A 678 2.43 -36.29 22.58
C GLY A 678 3.44 -35.65 23.53
N PHE A 679 3.28 -34.35 23.80
CA PHE A 679 4.14 -33.61 24.72
C PHE A 679 3.34 -32.74 25.70
N SER A 680 3.56 -32.93 26.99
CA SER A 680 2.98 -32.09 28.06
C SER A 680 4.04 -31.86 29.15
N GLY A 681 5.07 -31.09 28.81
CA GLY A 681 6.29 -30.89 29.62
C GLY A 681 7.27 -32.07 29.58
N THR A 682 6.77 -33.29 29.33
CA THR A 682 7.54 -34.48 28.99
C THR A 682 6.82 -35.26 27.88
N TYR A 683 7.57 -36.05 27.10
CA TYR A 683 6.97 -36.97 26.14
C TYR A 683 6.15 -38.05 26.83
N TYR A 684 4.99 -38.36 26.27
CA TYR A 684 4.11 -39.44 26.71
C TYR A 684 3.58 -40.20 25.49
N PRO A 685 3.36 -41.52 25.58
CA PRO A 685 2.69 -42.27 24.52
C PRO A 685 1.25 -41.79 24.39
N ALA A 686 0.82 -41.47 23.17
CA ALA A 686 -0.53 -41.00 22.89
C ALA A 686 -1.43 -42.16 22.43
N GLU A 687 -2.63 -42.28 23.01
CA GLU A 687 -3.66 -43.22 22.53
C GLU A 687 -4.58 -42.56 21.50
N PHE A 688 -4.71 -41.24 21.54
CA PHE A 688 -5.56 -40.42 20.68
C PHE A 688 -4.78 -39.24 20.13
N ILE A 689 -5.10 -38.88 18.89
CA ILE A 689 -4.72 -37.62 18.26
C ILE A 689 -5.84 -36.62 18.54
N GLU A 690 -5.64 -35.77 19.55
CA GLU A 690 -6.61 -34.79 20.03
C GLU A 690 -6.62 -33.53 19.15
N PRO A 691 -7.78 -32.88 18.95
CA PRO A 691 -7.88 -31.64 18.20
C PRO A 691 -6.97 -30.54 18.78
N GLY A 692 -6.29 -29.84 17.87
CA GLY A 692 -5.37 -28.76 18.19
C GLY A 692 -3.98 -29.24 18.58
N GLN A 693 -3.81 -30.46 19.10
CA GLN A 693 -2.52 -30.96 19.60
C GLN A 693 -1.64 -31.46 18.46
N GLY A 694 -0.32 -31.34 18.63
CA GLY A 694 0.69 -31.94 17.76
C GLY A 694 1.23 -33.26 18.31
N TYR A 695 1.64 -34.16 17.42
CA TYR A 695 2.14 -35.50 17.77
C TYR A 695 3.37 -35.89 16.95
N TRP A 696 4.29 -36.62 17.57
CA TRP A 696 5.33 -37.35 16.85
C TRP A 696 4.82 -38.70 16.41
N VAL A 697 5.10 -39.06 15.16
CA VAL A 697 4.92 -40.41 14.62
C VAL A 697 6.18 -40.83 13.86
N ARG A 698 6.42 -42.13 13.76
CA ARG A 698 7.54 -42.66 13.00
C ARG A 698 7.05 -43.47 11.80
N ALA A 699 7.56 -43.15 10.62
CA ALA A 699 7.33 -43.92 9.40
C ALA A 699 8.58 -44.74 9.01
N ASN A 700 8.38 -45.92 8.44
CA ASN A 700 9.44 -46.82 7.97
C ASN A 700 9.85 -46.59 6.51
N ALA A 701 9.11 -45.76 5.80
CA ALA A 701 9.29 -45.37 4.41
C ALA A 701 8.57 -44.03 4.18
N ASP A 702 8.92 -43.35 3.10
CA ASP A 702 8.14 -42.20 2.62
C ASP A 702 6.73 -42.65 2.23
N GLY A 703 5.73 -41.86 2.59
CA GLY A 703 4.32 -42.14 2.33
C GLY A 703 3.42 -41.13 3.04
N ALA A 704 2.25 -41.54 3.49
CA ALA A 704 1.21 -40.74 4.12
C ALA A 704 0.13 -41.64 4.66
N ILE A 705 -0.66 -41.01 5.52
CA ILE A 705 -1.79 -41.59 6.22
C ILE A 705 -2.99 -40.66 6.04
N THR A 706 -4.20 -41.18 6.20
CA THR A 706 -5.41 -40.35 6.21
C THR A 706 -6.09 -40.49 7.56
N ILE A 707 -6.31 -39.37 8.25
CA ILE A 707 -7.10 -39.33 9.48
C ILE A 707 -8.51 -38.90 9.11
N ALA A 708 -9.53 -39.72 9.37
CA ALA A 708 -10.92 -39.41 9.03
C ALA A 708 -11.91 -40.00 10.05
N ILE A 709 -12.98 -39.26 10.36
CA ILE A 709 -14.00 -39.79 11.28
C ILE A 709 -14.73 -41.01 10.70
N GLY A 710 -14.75 -42.12 11.44
CA GLY A 710 -15.59 -43.27 11.13
C GLY A 710 -14.95 -44.29 10.18
N ALA A 711 -13.62 -44.31 10.04
CA ALA A 711 -12.92 -45.37 9.30
C ALA A 711 -13.16 -46.78 9.91
N GLY A 712 -13.59 -46.86 11.18
CA GLY A 712 -14.04 -48.10 11.84
C GLY A 712 -15.36 -48.72 11.36
N GLY A 713 -16.11 -48.12 10.41
CA GLY A 713 -17.46 -48.62 10.05
C GLY A 713 -17.80 -48.73 8.55
N ALA A 714 -17.22 -47.91 7.68
CA ALA A 714 -17.65 -47.84 6.27
C ALA A 714 -16.52 -47.76 5.22
N GLY A 715 -15.25 -47.76 5.64
CA GLY A 715 -14.12 -47.44 4.76
C GLY A 715 -13.13 -48.56 4.44
N LYS A 716 -13.36 -49.81 4.85
CA LYS A 716 -12.47 -50.91 4.42
C LYS A 716 -12.71 -51.20 2.94
N ILE A 717 -11.89 -50.61 2.06
CA ILE A 717 -11.60 -51.19 0.75
C ILE A 717 -11.12 -52.62 0.98
N THR A 718 -12.06 -53.55 0.87
CA THR A 718 -11.78 -54.97 0.77
C THR A 718 -11.10 -55.18 -0.57
N GLU A 719 -9.99 -55.91 -0.58
CA GLU A 719 -9.37 -56.37 -1.82
C GLU A 719 -10.45 -56.90 -2.78
N PRO A 720 -10.38 -56.57 -4.09
CA PRO A 720 -11.36 -57.03 -5.04
C PRO A 720 -11.43 -58.56 -5.01
N VAL A 721 -12.56 -59.07 -4.54
CA VAL A 721 -12.85 -60.50 -4.55
C VAL A 721 -12.78 -60.97 -5.99
N ASN A 722 -11.77 -61.78 -6.31
CA ASN A 722 -11.58 -62.33 -7.63
C ASN A 722 -12.72 -63.32 -7.97
N TYR A 723 -13.74 -62.87 -8.71
CA TYR A 723 -14.86 -63.70 -9.14
C TYR A 723 -14.52 -64.71 -10.26
N LEU A 724 -13.25 -64.90 -10.60
CA LEU A 724 -12.81 -65.82 -11.67
C LEU A 724 -11.75 -66.83 -11.21
N LYS A 725 -11.99 -67.48 -10.06
CA LYS A 725 -11.48 -68.84 -9.81
C LYS A 725 -12.54 -69.72 -9.18
N ASN A 726 -13.42 -70.25 -10.03
CA ASN A 726 -13.90 -71.64 -10.01
C ASN A 726 -14.73 -71.93 -11.27
N ALA A 727 -14.03 -72.11 -12.38
CA ALA A 727 -14.29 -73.11 -13.41
C ALA A 727 -12.94 -73.51 -14.02
#